data_AF-A0A7J6LLS4-F1
#
_entry.id   AF-A0A7J6LLS4-F1
#
_cell.length_a   1.000
_cell.length_b   1.000
_cell.length_c   1.000
_cell.angle_alpha   90.00
_cell.angle_beta   90.00
_cell.angle_gamma   90.00
#
_symmetry.space_group_name_H-M   'P 1'
#
loop_
_entity.id
_entity.type
_entity.pdbx_description
1 polymer ?
#
loop_
_entity_poly.entity_id
_entity_poly.type
_entity_poly.pdbx_seq_one_letter_code
_entity_poly.pdbx_strand_id
1 'polypeptide(L)'
;MSAFPTAAASAFRDFVDKTGSPYHSVLECEKLLKKAGFERLSERETWHLKKGGKYFTIRDGSEIFSFIVGENFDPNTSSMVIIGTHTDSPCLRLCPNSAKESEGMFELGVTPYGGGLWHTWFDRGLGMAGKVVFASEGKIREKLVRVPRPVAIMPNLCRHLQSNEERAAFKFNPEQHLSPVFCSKKYATSAEERVRGNHRVFLQLLADESGCKVEDILDFDICMMDATKACFVGLYEEFLASARLDNLVSTFSAFSAITTEADELAKSSQLSVAVAFNHEEVGSRSATGANSKSVQTWIERVLAGFSAEQDYSELVARSILVSADGEHAVHPNYPERHQAEHKTALGKGVAIKINPNQLYATNAATTAITRVVAEKSNVPLQEFTVKNGTSSGSTIGPMLSANLGIRTVDLGITQWAMHSIRETCSVEDIDSMLRLCQGFYRHFTESTALPAITMPLPFRRIECVDAHCGGEPARIVLSGVRDPLGPGKSVYEKMEYFRSTRDDLRQLLLREPRGYPCQNADLIVSPQDPKKASFGYIIMEQGEYPPMSGHNTICTATVLLETGLVPMEVPTTKFTLEAPAGLIEIEARCSERKAESITLTNVPAFVVYDNEEVEVPSIGPVLVSVVYSGMWYAVVDDVDAKHDIPIEPENGKKLCTFGECVKQAARQKLPVVHPENPEINSISIIVLRSSTRDKATVVMPNGDFSWDNPGTWTGMLDRSPCGTGTSAVMALEQARGRLHIGEKYVHSGILGTTFEGLILDSTTVGPFPAIITTITGQAWITGYNTLVVDPSDPLPAGLTVADIWSP
;
A
#
# COMPACT_ATOMS: atom_id res chain seq x y z
N MET A 1 -43.22 29.19 3.49
CA MET A 1 -42.66 28.72 2.20
C MET A 1 -41.19 29.08 2.24
N SER A 2 -40.29 28.11 2.03
CA SER A 2 -38.88 28.40 1.76
C SER A 2 -38.81 29.41 0.60
N ALA A 3 -37.95 30.42 0.70
CA ALA A 3 -37.68 31.30 -0.42
C ALA A 3 -36.85 30.50 -1.43
N PHE A 4 -37.42 30.22 -2.60
CA PHE A 4 -36.68 29.67 -3.73
C PHE A 4 -36.00 30.80 -4.51
N PRO A 5 -34.79 30.59 -5.04
CA PRO A 5 -33.95 29.39 -4.92
C PRO A 5 -33.18 29.31 -3.57
N THR A 6 -32.80 28.10 -3.14
CA THR A 6 -31.97 27.93 -1.93
C THR A 6 -30.56 28.52 -2.13
N ALA A 7 -29.90 28.91 -1.03
CA ALA A 7 -28.53 29.43 -1.08
C ALA A 7 -27.54 28.39 -1.63
N ALA A 8 -27.69 27.12 -1.23
CA ALA A 8 -26.89 26.02 -1.72
C ALA A 8 -27.06 25.81 -3.24
N ALA A 9 -28.30 25.85 -3.75
CA ALA A 9 -28.56 25.70 -5.17
C ALA A 9 -28.00 26.87 -6.00
N SER A 10 -28.09 28.10 -5.48
CA SER A 10 -27.48 29.27 -6.12
C SER A 10 -25.95 29.18 -6.17
N ALA A 11 -25.32 28.74 -5.08
CA ALA A 11 -23.87 28.52 -5.05
C ALA A 11 -23.42 27.40 -5.98
N PHE A 12 -24.18 26.29 -6.05
CA PHE A 12 -23.89 25.20 -6.98
C PHE A 12 -24.04 25.64 -8.44
N ARG A 13 -25.09 26.40 -8.80
CA ARG A 13 -25.25 26.98 -10.15
C ARG A 13 -24.00 27.77 -10.55
N ASP A 14 -23.51 28.63 -9.66
CA ASP A 14 -22.33 29.46 -9.92
C ASP A 14 -21.03 28.65 -9.98
N PHE A 15 -20.97 27.48 -9.32
CA PHE A 15 -19.88 26.51 -9.39
C PHE A 15 -19.88 25.80 -10.74
N VAL A 16 -21.00 25.17 -11.12
CA VAL A 16 -21.09 24.35 -12.35
C VAL A 16 -20.96 25.18 -13.63
N ASP A 17 -21.39 26.45 -13.61
CA ASP A 17 -21.23 27.39 -14.74
C ASP A 17 -19.79 27.80 -15.02
N LYS A 18 -18.86 27.52 -14.10
CA LYS A 18 -17.41 27.76 -14.29
C LYS A 18 -16.65 26.50 -14.71
N THR A 19 -17.30 25.33 -14.69
CA THR A 19 -16.73 24.07 -15.14
C THR A 19 -16.94 23.86 -16.65
N GLY A 20 -16.66 22.64 -17.12
CA GLY A 20 -16.74 22.25 -18.52
C GLY A 20 -15.92 21.01 -18.84
N SER A 21 -14.97 20.67 -17.97
CA SER A 21 -14.18 19.45 -18.00
C SER A 21 -13.78 19.05 -16.56
N PRO A 22 -13.31 17.81 -16.32
CA PRO A 22 -12.82 17.37 -15.01
C PRO A 22 -11.77 18.31 -14.43
N TYR A 23 -10.87 18.83 -15.28
CA TYR A 23 -9.83 19.78 -14.87
C TYR A 23 -10.40 21.09 -14.29
N HIS A 24 -11.50 21.59 -14.86
CA HIS A 24 -12.15 22.80 -14.36
C HIS A 24 -12.97 22.52 -13.10
N SER A 25 -13.55 21.32 -12.97
CA SER A 25 -14.19 20.87 -11.73
C SER A 25 -13.19 20.87 -10.57
N VAL A 26 -11.98 20.32 -10.78
CA VAL A 26 -10.87 20.37 -9.80
C VAL A 26 -10.44 21.80 -9.51
N LEU A 27 -10.32 22.66 -10.53
CA LEU A 27 -9.95 24.08 -10.33
C LEU A 27 -10.94 24.82 -9.43
N GLU A 28 -12.24 24.61 -9.61
CA GLU A 28 -13.25 25.25 -8.76
C GLU A 28 -13.23 24.67 -7.32
N CYS A 29 -12.96 23.37 -7.15
CA CYS A 29 -12.74 22.78 -5.82
C CYS A 29 -11.48 23.36 -5.14
N GLU A 30 -10.38 23.51 -5.87
CA GLU A 30 -9.15 24.15 -5.40
C GLU A 30 -9.42 25.59 -4.93
N LYS A 31 -10.27 26.35 -5.64
CA LYS A 31 -10.65 27.71 -5.23
C LYS A 31 -11.42 27.72 -3.92
N LEU A 32 -12.35 26.78 -3.71
CA LEU A 32 -13.09 26.63 -2.44
C LEU A 32 -12.12 26.34 -1.29
N LEU A 33 -11.22 25.37 -1.47
CA LEU A 33 -10.24 24.96 -0.47
C LEU A 33 -9.26 26.09 -0.11
N LYS A 34 -8.68 26.75 -1.11
CA LYS A 34 -7.77 27.89 -0.89
C LYS A 34 -8.46 29.04 -0.14
N LYS A 35 -9.72 29.34 -0.48
CA LYS A 35 -10.50 30.35 0.23
C LYS A 35 -10.74 29.99 1.70
N ALA A 36 -10.83 28.70 2.03
CA ALA A 36 -10.96 28.18 3.38
C ALA A 36 -9.62 27.95 4.11
N GLY A 37 -8.50 28.40 3.53
CA GLY A 37 -7.18 28.35 4.15
C GLY A 37 -6.48 26.99 4.07
N PHE A 38 -6.87 26.12 3.13
CA PHE A 38 -6.15 24.88 2.90
C PHE A 38 -4.84 25.13 2.14
N GLU A 39 -3.79 24.42 2.55
CA GLU A 39 -2.48 24.43 1.91
C GLU A 39 -2.41 23.38 0.79
N ARG A 40 -1.89 23.77 -0.38
CA ARG A 40 -1.65 22.84 -1.49
C ARG A 40 -0.34 22.10 -1.28
N LEU A 41 -0.39 20.78 -1.24
CA LEU A 41 0.76 19.89 -1.17
C LEU A 41 1.14 19.39 -2.56
N SER A 42 2.44 19.19 -2.77
CA SER A 42 2.98 18.50 -3.94
C SER A 42 3.18 17.03 -3.62
N GLU A 43 2.71 16.13 -4.48
CA GLU A 43 3.00 14.69 -4.34
C GLU A 43 4.49 14.37 -4.51
N ARG A 44 5.25 15.26 -5.15
CA ARG A 44 6.68 15.08 -5.44
C ARG A 44 7.61 15.51 -4.30
N GLU A 45 7.04 16.02 -3.22
CA GLU A 45 7.78 16.56 -2.08
C GLU A 45 7.37 15.85 -0.79
N THR A 46 8.24 15.92 0.22
CA THR A 46 7.92 15.47 1.58
C THR A 46 6.83 16.35 2.17
N TRP A 47 5.83 15.74 2.83
CA TRP A 47 4.74 16.48 3.46
C TRP A 47 5.08 16.84 4.90
N HIS A 48 5.09 18.14 5.21
CA HIS A 48 5.31 18.65 6.57
C HIS A 48 3.97 18.97 7.23
N LEU A 49 3.28 17.92 7.68
CA LEU A 49 1.93 18.03 8.21
C LEU A 49 1.93 18.45 9.69
N LYS A 50 0.85 19.12 10.10
CA LYS A 50 0.57 19.54 11.48
C LYS A 50 -0.85 19.14 11.86
N LYS A 51 -1.05 18.74 13.13
CA LYS A 51 -2.38 18.57 13.70
C LYS A 51 -3.08 19.92 13.74
N GLY A 52 -4.39 19.93 13.51
CA GLY A 52 -5.18 21.13 13.21
C GLY A 52 -4.97 21.70 11.79
N GLY A 53 -4.11 21.07 10.98
CA GLY A 53 -3.78 21.54 9.64
C GLY A 53 -4.78 21.11 8.57
N LYS A 54 -4.88 21.92 7.52
CA LYS A 54 -5.82 21.78 6.39
C LYS A 54 -5.02 21.71 5.10
N TYR A 55 -5.15 20.62 4.35
CA TYR A 55 -4.28 20.35 3.21
C TYR A 55 -5.05 19.75 2.03
N PHE A 56 -4.51 19.91 0.82
CA PHE A 56 -5.01 19.19 -0.34
C PHE A 56 -3.90 18.93 -1.36
N THR A 57 -4.06 17.89 -2.15
CA THR A 57 -3.19 17.58 -3.30
C THR A 57 -4.05 17.33 -4.54
N ILE A 58 -3.44 17.51 -5.71
CA ILE A 58 -4.09 17.32 -7.01
C ILE A 58 -3.19 16.45 -7.88
N ARG A 59 -3.76 15.41 -8.48
CA ARG A 59 -3.09 14.53 -9.43
C ARG A 59 -3.61 14.75 -10.84
N ASP A 60 -2.67 14.96 -11.77
CA ASP A 60 -2.93 15.20 -13.21
C ASP A 60 -3.95 16.32 -13.51
N GLY A 61 -4.21 17.20 -12.53
CA GLY A 61 -5.22 18.24 -12.63
C GLY A 61 -6.67 17.75 -12.61
N SER A 62 -6.95 16.44 -12.54
CA SER A 62 -8.29 15.87 -12.68
C SER A 62 -8.78 15.05 -11.48
N GLU A 63 -7.89 14.70 -10.55
CA GLU A 63 -8.24 14.12 -9.25
C GLU A 63 -7.79 15.07 -8.14
N ILE A 64 -8.63 15.23 -7.12
CA ILE A 64 -8.35 16.10 -5.97
C ILE A 64 -8.65 15.39 -4.65
N PHE A 65 -7.71 15.48 -3.72
CA PHE A 65 -7.81 14.91 -2.38
C PHE A 65 -7.54 16.01 -1.36
N SER A 66 -8.53 16.32 -0.54
CA SER A 66 -8.43 17.30 0.55
C SER A 66 -8.66 16.64 1.89
N PHE A 67 -7.93 17.08 2.89
CA PHE A 67 -8.02 16.52 4.23
C PHE A 67 -7.73 17.55 5.32
N ILE A 68 -8.35 17.34 6.47
CA ILE A 68 -8.10 18.07 7.71
C ILE A 68 -7.67 17.07 8.76
N VAL A 69 -6.51 17.31 9.36
CA VAL A 69 -6.02 16.51 10.49
C VAL A 69 -6.48 17.21 11.76
N GLY A 70 -7.39 16.60 12.52
CA GLY A 70 -7.83 17.17 13.79
C GLY A 70 -6.68 17.40 14.78
N GLU A 71 -6.76 18.44 15.60
CA GLU A 71 -5.77 18.78 16.63
C GLU A 71 -5.54 17.61 17.60
N ASN A 72 -6.62 16.89 17.90
CA ASN A 72 -6.64 15.72 18.77
C ASN A 72 -6.54 14.39 18.03
N PHE A 73 -6.14 14.41 16.74
CA PHE A 73 -6.03 13.20 15.95
C PHE A 73 -4.94 12.26 16.50
N ASP A 74 -5.32 11.03 16.74
CA ASP A 74 -4.46 9.90 17.11
C ASP A 74 -4.87 8.68 16.28
N PRO A 75 -4.01 8.22 15.35
CA PRO A 75 -4.29 7.06 14.48
C PRO A 75 -4.81 5.82 15.22
N ASN A 76 -4.41 5.61 16.47
CA ASN A 76 -4.77 4.42 17.27
C ASN A 76 -6.18 4.48 17.88
N THR A 77 -6.75 5.66 18.02
CA THR A 77 -8.05 5.86 18.70
C THR A 77 -9.07 6.58 17.84
N SER A 78 -8.60 7.31 16.84
CA SER A 78 -9.41 8.16 15.97
C SER A 78 -10.01 7.36 14.80
N SER A 79 -10.91 8.02 14.08
CA SER A 79 -11.53 7.51 12.86
C SER A 79 -11.28 8.45 11.68
N MET A 80 -11.45 7.93 10.47
CA MET A 80 -11.53 8.72 9.25
C MET A 80 -12.98 8.85 8.79
N VAL A 81 -13.33 10.03 8.30
CA VAL A 81 -14.59 10.29 7.59
C VAL A 81 -14.24 10.72 6.18
N ILE A 82 -14.50 9.85 5.21
CA ILE A 82 -14.16 10.07 3.81
C ILE A 82 -15.46 10.28 3.02
N ILE A 83 -15.57 11.39 2.30
CA ILE A 83 -16.63 11.59 1.31
C ILE A 83 -15.99 11.55 -0.09
N GLY A 84 -16.31 10.50 -0.85
CA GLY A 84 -15.84 10.27 -2.20
C GLY A 84 -16.88 10.65 -3.25
N THR A 85 -16.44 11.26 -4.34
CA THR A 85 -17.25 11.76 -5.47
C THR A 85 -16.47 11.61 -6.78
N HIS A 86 -17.01 12.05 -7.91
CA HIS A 86 -16.23 12.17 -9.16
C HIS A 86 -16.46 13.50 -9.90
N THR A 87 -15.42 13.89 -10.63
CA THR A 87 -15.26 15.18 -11.32
C THR A 87 -15.66 15.14 -12.78
N ASP A 88 -15.74 13.94 -13.36
CA ASP A 88 -16.12 13.70 -14.74
C ASP A 88 -17.61 13.41 -14.91
N SER A 89 -18.07 13.61 -16.13
CA SER A 89 -19.43 13.36 -16.59
C SER A 89 -19.36 12.90 -18.06
N PRO A 90 -20.41 12.25 -18.59
CA PRO A 90 -20.41 11.84 -19.98
C PRO A 90 -20.32 13.05 -20.91
N CYS A 91 -19.41 13.00 -21.86
CA CYS A 91 -19.18 14.10 -22.79
C CYS A 91 -18.63 13.63 -24.14
N LEU A 92 -18.58 14.53 -25.11
CA LEU A 92 -17.84 14.32 -26.35
C LEU A 92 -16.43 14.87 -26.15
N ARG A 93 -15.40 14.04 -26.27
CA ARG A 93 -14.00 14.49 -26.23
C ARG A 93 -13.44 14.62 -27.64
N LEU A 94 -12.62 15.64 -27.90
CA LEU A 94 -11.98 15.78 -29.21
C LEU A 94 -10.99 14.65 -29.46
N CYS A 95 -10.99 14.11 -30.68
CA CYS A 95 -9.99 13.15 -31.11
C CYS A 95 -8.62 13.83 -31.26
N PRO A 96 -7.49 13.11 -31.06
CA PRO A 96 -6.15 13.66 -31.28
C PRO A 96 -5.97 14.24 -32.68
N ASN A 97 -6.54 13.58 -33.70
CA ASN A 97 -6.69 14.10 -35.05
C ASN A 97 -8.16 14.43 -35.29
N SER A 98 -8.56 15.67 -35.00
CA SER A 98 -9.96 16.08 -35.04
C SER A 98 -10.41 16.67 -36.39
N ALA A 99 -9.52 16.90 -37.36
CA ALA A 99 -9.93 17.56 -38.61
C ALA A 99 -10.85 16.67 -39.46
N LYS A 100 -12.14 17.03 -39.53
CA LYS A 100 -13.13 16.49 -40.48
C LYS A 100 -13.64 17.59 -41.40
N GLU A 101 -14.01 17.23 -42.63
CA GLU A 101 -14.48 18.18 -43.64
C GLU A 101 -15.61 17.53 -44.45
N SER A 102 -16.70 18.27 -44.63
CA SER A 102 -17.85 17.82 -45.40
C SER A 102 -18.58 19.04 -45.97
N GLU A 103 -18.98 18.98 -47.25
CA GLU A 103 -19.85 19.98 -47.89
C GLU A 103 -19.46 21.46 -47.65
N GLY A 104 -18.16 21.77 -47.69
CA GLY A 104 -17.64 23.13 -47.48
C GLY A 104 -17.64 23.61 -46.02
N MET A 105 -17.86 22.70 -45.08
CA MET A 105 -17.78 22.91 -43.63
C MET A 105 -16.56 22.21 -43.03
N PHE A 106 -15.97 22.83 -42.02
CA PHE A 106 -15.03 22.22 -41.11
C PHE A 106 -15.77 21.67 -39.90
N GLU A 107 -15.54 20.39 -39.65
CA GLU A 107 -16.09 19.62 -38.55
C GLU A 107 -14.96 19.16 -37.62
N LEU A 108 -15.35 18.77 -36.41
CA LEU A 108 -14.45 18.22 -35.42
C LEU A 108 -14.78 16.76 -35.12
N GLY A 109 -13.80 15.88 -35.29
CA GLY A 109 -13.86 14.50 -34.85
C GLY A 109 -13.89 14.44 -33.32
N VAL A 110 -14.89 13.74 -32.79
CA VAL A 110 -15.08 13.53 -31.35
C VAL A 110 -15.23 12.05 -31.03
N THR A 111 -14.89 11.68 -29.80
CA THR A 111 -15.12 10.36 -29.22
C THR A 111 -16.12 10.48 -28.07
N PRO A 112 -17.18 9.65 -28.04
CA PRO A 112 -18.05 9.53 -26.87
C PRO A 112 -17.28 9.05 -25.64
N TYR A 113 -17.37 9.80 -24.55
CA TYR A 113 -16.78 9.46 -23.26
C TYR A 113 -17.90 9.19 -22.24
N GLY A 114 -17.91 8.00 -21.64
CA GLY A 114 -18.97 7.57 -20.71
C GLY A 114 -20.27 7.14 -21.39
N GLY A 115 -21.31 6.92 -20.58
CA GLY A 115 -22.62 6.40 -21.01
C GLY A 115 -23.64 7.49 -21.41
N GLY A 116 -23.27 8.46 -22.24
CA GLY A 116 -24.08 9.65 -22.51
C GLY A 116 -25.38 9.42 -23.28
N LEU A 117 -26.41 10.23 -22.99
CA LEU A 117 -27.62 10.35 -23.81
C LEU A 117 -27.35 11.24 -25.04
N TRP A 118 -26.58 10.71 -26.01
CA TRP A 118 -26.01 11.51 -27.12
C TRP A 118 -27.01 12.24 -28.01
N HIS A 119 -28.26 11.76 -28.09
CA HIS A 119 -29.31 12.47 -28.83
C HIS A 119 -29.61 13.86 -28.25
N THR A 120 -29.33 14.09 -26.95
CA THR A 120 -29.54 15.38 -26.28
C THR A 120 -28.52 16.45 -26.68
N TRP A 121 -27.40 16.04 -27.27
CA TRP A 121 -26.32 16.92 -27.70
C TRP A 121 -26.58 17.58 -29.06
N PHE A 122 -27.52 17.05 -29.85
CA PHE A 122 -27.89 17.63 -31.14
C PHE A 122 -28.59 18.98 -30.95
N ASP A 123 -28.38 19.90 -31.90
CA ASP A 123 -28.92 21.26 -31.94
C ASP A 123 -28.61 22.12 -30.70
N ARG A 124 -27.56 21.76 -29.95
CA ARG A 124 -27.02 22.58 -28.85
C ARG A 124 -25.85 23.43 -29.34
N GLY A 125 -25.80 24.67 -28.84
CA GLY A 125 -24.60 25.48 -28.99
C GLY A 125 -23.51 24.95 -28.07
N LEU A 126 -22.43 24.43 -28.65
CA LEU A 126 -21.36 23.76 -27.91
C LEU A 126 -20.17 24.69 -27.72
N GLY A 127 -19.76 24.87 -26.46
CA GLY A 127 -18.46 25.39 -26.08
C GLY A 127 -17.43 24.27 -25.93
N MET A 128 -16.25 24.63 -25.41
CA MET A 128 -15.14 23.69 -25.19
C MET A 128 -14.41 24.00 -23.88
N ALA A 129 -13.95 22.97 -23.19
CA ALA A 129 -13.13 23.14 -22.00
C ALA A 129 -12.16 21.97 -21.84
N GLY A 130 -10.95 22.24 -21.37
CA GLY A 130 -9.95 21.20 -21.15
C GLY A 130 -8.56 21.76 -20.86
N LYS A 131 -7.52 21.03 -21.27
CA LYS A 131 -6.13 21.47 -21.14
C LYS A 131 -5.38 21.42 -22.47
N VAL A 132 -4.43 22.33 -22.62
CA VAL A 132 -3.49 22.39 -23.74
C VAL A 132 -2.08 22.22 -23.18
N VAL A 133 -1.32 21.32 -23.79
CA VAL A 133 0.09 21.05 -23.49
C VAL A 133 0.91 21.70 -24.59
N PHE A 134 1.90 22.52 -24.25
CA PHE A 134 2.70 23.26 -25.23
C PHE A 134 4.16 23.43 -24.78
N ALA A 135 5.06 23.57 -25.74
CA ALA A 135 6.46 23.90 -25.53
C ALA A 135 6.62 25.40 -25.26
N SER A 136 7.37 25.75 -24.23
CA SER A 136 7.69 27.14 -23.92
C SER A 136 9.05 27.18 -23.21
N GLU A 137 9.99 27.95 -23.76
CA GLU A 137 11.34 28.13 -23.19
C GLU A 137 12.08 26.79 -22.97
N GLY A 138 11.93 25.84 -23.91
CA GLY A 138 12.54 24.51 -23.82
C GLY A 138 11.90 23.58 -22.79
N LYS A 139 10.75 23.94 -22.21
CA LYS A 139 10.01 23.14 -21.23
C LYS A 139 8.61 22.82 -21.73
N ILE A 140 8.05 21.71 -21.26
CA ILE A 140 6.63 21.38 -21.45
C ILE A 140 5.83 22.14 -20.39
N ARG A 141 4.81 22.88 -20.83
CA ARG A 141 3.85 23.59 -19.96
C ARG A 141 2.44 23.13 -20.28
N GLU A 142 1.56 23.25 -19.28
CA GLU A 142 0.14 22.97 -19.42
C GLU A 142 -0.66 24.22 -19.04
N LYS A 143 -1.78 24.44 -19.73
CA LYS A 143 -2.74 25.49 -19.39
C LYS A 143 -4.17 25.02 -19.62
N LEU A 144 -5.04 25.36 -18.68
CA LEU A 144 -6.48 25.12 -18.82
C LEU A 144 -7.07 26.14 -19.79
N VAL A 145 -7.86 25.65 -20.74
CA VAL A 145 -8.56 26.46 -21.75
C VAL A 145 -10.05 26.23 -21.60
N ARG A 146 -10.81 27.33 -21.66
CA ARG A 146 -12.27 27.29 -21.59
C ARG A 146 -12.88 28.34 -22.50
N VAL A 147 -13.63 27.88 -23.49
CA VAL A 147 -14.39 28.70 -24.43
C VAL A 147 -15.89 28.52 -24.12
N PRO A 148 -16.48 29.40 -23.29
CA PRO A 148 -17.87 29.24 -22.82
C PRO A 148 -18.94 29.65 -23.81
N ARG A 149 -18.57 30.31 -24.91
CA ARG A 149 -19.49 30.70 -25.98
C ARG A 149 -19.71 29.53 -26.96
N PRO A 150 -20.85 29.46 -27.64
CA PRO A 150 -21.09 28.41 -28.64
C PRO A 150 -20.19 28.62 -29.84
N VAL A 151 -19.24 27.69 -30.04
CA VAL A 151 -18.28 27.69 -31.16
C VAL A 151 -18.50 26.54 -32.13
N ALA A 152 -19.29 25.54 -31.74
CA ALA A 152 -19.67 24.44 -32.60
C ALA A 152 -21.16 24.11 -32.41
N ILE A 153 -21.73 23.40 -33.38
CA ILE A 153 -23.09 22.88 -33.32
C ILE A 153 -23.14 21.51 -33.99
N MET A 154 -23.95 20.61 -33.44
CA MET A 154 -24.20 19.30 -34.03
C MET A 154 -25.64 19.27 -34.59
N PRO A 155 -25.85 19.61 -35.88
CA PRO A 155 -27.18 19.78 -36.42
C PRO A 155 -27.91 18.45 -36.60
N ASN A 156 -29.21 18.41 -36.30
CA ASN A 156 -30.06 17.30 -36.69
C ASN A 156 -30.27 17.25 -38.21
N LEU A 157 -30.41 16.03 -38.74
CA LEU A 157 -31.00 15.84 -40.06
C LEU A 157 -32.48 16.23 -40.01
N CYS A 158 -32.91 17.08 -40.95
CA CYS A 158 -34.30 17.52 -40.96
C CYS A 158 -35.26 16.34 -41.22
N ARG A 159 -36.40 16.34 -40.51
CA ARG A 159 -37.39 15.25 -40.59
C ARG A 159 -37.80 14.91 -42.02
N HIS A 160 -37.90 15.91 -42.91
CA HIS A 160 -38.32 15.74 -44.29
C HIS A 160 -37.41 14.79 -45.10
N LEU A 161 -36.15 14.64 -44.71
CA LEU A 161 -35.17 13.75 -45.36
C LEU A 161 -35.06 12.38 -44.69
N GLN A 162 -35.79 12.15 -43.59
CA GLN A 162 -35.81 10.88 -42.89
C GLN A 162 -36.97 10.01 -43.39
N SER A 163 -36.71 8.71 -43.51
CA SER A 163 -37.73 7.68 -43.67
C SER A 163 -38.65 7.60 -42.45
N ASN A 164 -39.81 6.96 -42.60
CA ASN A 164 -40.72 6.76 -41.48
C ASN A 164 -40.11 5.89 -40.36
N GLU A 165 -39.23 4.96 -40.71
CA GLU A 165 -38.55 4.10 -39.73
C GLU A 165 -37.51 4.89 -38.91
N GLU A 166 -36.70 5.73 -39.55
CA GLU A 166 -35.74 6.63 -38.88
C GLU A 166 -36.44 7.65 -37.98
N ARG A 167 -37.67 8.06 -38.32
CA ARG A 167 -38.48 8.94 -37.46
C ARG A 167 -39.07 8.22 -36.25
N ALA A 168 -39.33 6.91 -36.36
CA ALA A 168 -39.94 6.12 -35.29
C ALA A 168 -38.96 5.81 -34.16
N ALA A 169 -37.67 5.70 -34.47
CA ALA A 169 -36.59 5.55 -33.49
C ALA A 169 -35.43 6.47 -33.88
N PHE A 170 -35.06 7.41 -33.00
CA PHE A 170 -33.92 8.30 -33.24
C PHE A 170 -32.61 7.48 -33.24
N LYS A 171 -32.24 6.97 -34.41
CA LYS A 171 -31.02 6.19 -34.66
C LYS A 171 -30.02 7.08 -35.37
N PHE A 172 -28.79 7.09 -34.89
CA PHE A 172 -27.67 7.79 -35.51
C PHE A 172 -26.40 6.95 -35.34
N ASN A 173 -25.42 7.14 -36.23
CA ASN A 173 -24.12 6.50 -36.13
C ASN A 173 -23.20 7.40 -35.28
N PRO A 174 -22.67 6.93 -34.13
CA PRO A 174 -21.82 7.77 -33.28
C PRO A 174 -20.56 8.31 -33.96
N GLU A 175 -19.94 7.55 -34.88
CA GLU A 175 -18.73 7.99 -35.60
C GLU A 175 -19.04 9.05 -36.66
N GLN A 176 -20.13 8.87 -37.39
CA GLN A 176 -20.46 9.72 -38.54
C GLN A 176 -21.28 10.94 -38.13
N HIS A 177 -22.24 10.78 -37.22
CA HIS A 177 -23.27 11.79 -36.96
C HIS A 177 -23.05 12.58 -35.66
N LEU A 178 -22.02 12.26 -34.87
CA LEU A 178 -21.67 13.08 -33.69
C LEU A 178 -20.62 14.17 -33.96
N SER A 179 -20.20 14.36 -35.21
CA SER A 179 -19.16 15.33 -35.57
C SER A 179 -19.71 16.76 -35.54
N PRO A 180 -19.29 17.63 -34.60
CA PRO A 180 -19.81 19.00 -34.53
C PRO A 180 -19.25 19.85 -35.67
N VAL A 181 -20.13 20.64 -36.30
CA VAL A 181 -19.76 21.66 -37.27
C VAL A 181 -19.14 22.84 -36.52
N PHE A 182 -17.91 23.21 -36.89
CA PHE A 182 -17.14 24.27 -36.24
C PHE A 182 -17.22 25.59 -37.02
N CYS A 183 -16.88 25.59 -38.32
CA CYS A 183 -16.99 26.78 -39.15
C CYS A 183 -17.05 26.45 -40.65
N SER A 184 -17.42 27.42 -41.49
CA SER A 184 -17.40 27.28 -42.94
C SER A 184 -16.00 27.61 -43.51
N LYS A 185 -15.57 26.84 -44.52
CA LYS A 185 -14.34 27.10 -45.27
C LYS A 185 -14.26 28.52 -45.83
N LYS A 186 -15.41 29.12 -46.16
CA LYS A 186 -15.51 30.48 -46.69
C LYS A 186 -14.83 31.54 -45.81
N TYR A 187 -14.91 31.39 -44.49
CA TYR A 187 -14.38 32.37 -43.53
C TYR A 187 -13.01 31.98 -42.98
N ALA A 188 -12.53 30.78 -43.32
CA ALA A 188 -11.31 30.19 -42.79
C ALA A 188 -10.30 29.90 -43.94
N THR A 189 -10.08 30.90 -44.80
CA THR A 189 -9.29 30.76 -46.05
C THR A 189 -7.80 30.49 -45.82
N SER A 190 -7.25 30.87 -44.66
CA SER A 190 -5.87 30.51 -44.25
C SER A 190 -5.81 29.20 -43.43
N ALA A 191 -6.91 28.44 -43.36
CA ALA A 191 -7.08 27.31 -42.45
C ALA A 191 -7.27 25.95 -43.12
N GLU A 192 -7.09 25.84 -44.45
CA GLU A 192 -7.00 24.53 -45.12
C GLU A 192 -5.73 23.75 -44.71
N GLU A 193 -4.73 24.43 -44.15
CA GLU A 193 -3.56 23.78 -43.59
C GLU A 193 -3.95 22.94 -42.36
N ARG A 194 -3.69 21.63 -42.44
CA ARG A 194 -3.78 20.73 -41.30
C ARG A 194 -2.44 20.69 -40.59
N VAL A 195 -2.46 20.93 -39.29
CA VAL A 195 -1.28 20.79 -38.44
C VAL A 195 -1.53 19.59 -37.53
N ARG A 196 -0.75 18.52 -37.74
CA ARG A 196 -0.86 17.25 -36.99
C ARG A 196 -2.30 16.72 -36.92
N GLY A 197 -2.92 16.58 -38.09
CA GLY A 197 -4.28 16.03 -38.19
C GLY A 197 -5.41 16.93 -37.67
N ASN A 198 -5.11 18.19 -37.34
CA ASN A 198 -6.10 19.16 -36.83
C ASN A 198 -6.20 20.39 -37.73
N HIS A 199 -7.38 21.01 -37.78
CA HIS A 199 -7.61 22.26 -38.50
C HIS A 199 -6.77 23.38 -37.87
N ARG A 200 -5.99 24.12 -38.65
CA ARG A 200 -5.16 25.23 -38.11
C ARG A 200 -5.99 26.27 -37.38
N VAL A 201 -7.22 26.56 -37.83
CA VAL A 201 -8.14 27.50 -37.15
C VAL A 201 -8.56 27.02 -35.76
N PHE A 202 -8.71 25.70 -35.57
CA PHE A 202 -9.01 25.14 -34.26
C PHE A 202 -7.80 25.25 -33.33
N LEU A 203 -6.60 24.90 -33.81
CA LEU A 203 -5.39 25.08 -33.02
C LEU A 203 -5.10 26.55 -32.72
N GLN A 204 -5.45 27.47 -33.61
CA GLN A 204 -5.33 28.91 -33.37
C GLN A 204 -6.23 29.35 -32.21
N LEU A 205 -7.48 28.86 -32.14
CA LEU A 205 -8.35 29.11 -31.00
C LEU A 205 -7.71 28.63 -29.68
N LEU A 206 -7.13 27.43 -29.68
CA LEU A 206 -6.44 26.91 -28.49
C LEU A 206 -5.18 27.71 -28.14
N ALA A 207 -4.43 28.14 -29.15
CA ALA A 207 -3.21 28.94 -29.01
C ALA A 207 -3.53 30.31 -28.40
N ASP A 208 -4.59 30.97 -28.89
CA ASP A 208 -5.06 32.28 -28.39
C ASP A 208 -5.47 32.19 -26.92
N GLU A 209 -6.26 31.18 -26.55
CA GLU A 209 -6.69 30.95 -25.15
C GLU A 209 -5.51 30.56 -24.25
N SER A 210 -4.55 29.82 -24.77
CA SER A 210 -3.35 29.39 -24.04
C SER A 210 -2.28 30.49 -23.97
N GLY A 211 -2.30 31.48 -24.87
CA GLY A 211 -1.23 32.47 -25.00
C GLY A 211 0.07 31.88 -25.55
N CYS A 212 0.00 30.86 -26.41
CA CYS A 212 1.14 30.26 -27.11
C CYS A 212 0.97 30.38 -28.63
N LYS A 213 1.94 29.89 -29.42
CA LYS A 213 1.78 29.76 -30.87
C LYS A 213 1.22 28.39 -31.23
N VAL A 214 0.58 28.28 -32.39
CA VAL A 214 0.06 26.99 -32.91
C VAL A 214 1.17 25.95 -33.00
N GLU A 215 2.37 26.37 -33.41
CA GLU A 215 3.56 25.52 -33.56
C GLU A 215 4.11 25.04 -32.22
N ASP A 216 3.81 25.75 -31.13
CA ASP A 216 4.27 25.39 -29.79
C ASP A 216 3.34 24.35 -29.13
N ILE A 217 2.09 24.23 -29.57
CA ILE A 217 1.16 23.22 -29.03
C ILE A 217 1.78 21.85 -29.24
N LEU A 218 1.79 21.00 -28.22
CA LEU A 218 2.26 19.62 -28.25
C LEU A 218 1.09 18.66 -28.26
N ASP A 219 0.09 18.88 -27.41
CA ASP A 219 -1.11 18.05 -27.35
C ASP A 219 -2.27 18.81 -26.65
N PHE A 220 -3.47 18.24 -26.65
CA PHE A 220 -4.63 18.77 -25.94
C PHE A 220 -5.59 17.66 -25.48
N ASP A 221 -6.31 17.90 -24.38
CA ASP A 221 -7.44 17.08 -23.95
C ASP A 221 -8.62 18.02 -23.69
N ILE A 222 -9.59 17.99 -24.61
CA ILE A 222 -10.70 18.96 -24.68
C ILE A 222 -12.03 18.23 -24.70
N CYS A 223 -12.90 18.59 -23.77
CA CYS A 223 -14.30 18.20 -23.72
C CYS A 223 -15.16 19.25 -24.45
N MET A 224 -16.11 18.79 -25.25
CA MET A 224 -17.24 19.60 -25.69
C MET A 224 -18.19 19.81 -24.51
N MET A 225 -18.79 21.00 -24.39
CA MET A 225 -19.74 21.31 -23.31
C MET A 225 -20.92 22.14 -23.83
N ASP A 226 -22.09 22.02 -23.20
CA ASP A 226 -23.21 22.95 -23.45
C ASP A 226 -22.79 24.38 -23.06
N ALA A 227 -22.92 25.33 -24.00
CA ALA A 227 -22.67 26.74 -23.73
C ALA A 227 -23.82 27.41 -22.95
N THR A 228 -24.96 26.73 -22.81
CA THR A 228 -26.12 27.24 -22.08
C THR A 228 -25.91 27.10 -20.57
N LYS A 229 -25.84 28.24 -19.87
CA LYS A 229 -25.70 28.31 -18.40
C LYS A 229 -26.79 27.54 -17.67
N ALA A 230 -26.47 27.03 -16.47
CA ALA A 230 -27.44 26.43 -15.56
C ALA A 230 -28.52 27.45 -15.16
N CYS A 231 -29.77 27.00 -15.05
CA CYS A 231 -30.90 27.87 -14.74
C CYS A 231 -31.92 27.17 -13.84
N PHE A 232 -32.58 27.97 -13.00
CA PHE A 232 -33.75 27.51 -12.27
C PHE A 232 -34.94 27.40 -13.22
N VAL A 233 -35.72 26.34 -13.06
CA VAL A 233 -36.88 26.02 -13.91
C VAL A 233 -38.04 25.52 -13.04
N GLY A 234 -39.24 25.48 -13.61
CA GLY A 234 -40.49 25.23 -12.87
C GLY A 234 -41.23 26.54 -12.58
N LEU A 235 -42.52 26.43 -12.24
CA LEU A 235 -43.37 27.61 -11.98
C LEU A 235 -42.88 28.39 -10.75
N TYR A 236 -42.27 27.70 -9.79
CA TYR A 236 -41.78 28.24 -8.53
C TYR A 236 -40.25 28.23 -8.42
N GLU A 237 -39.55 28.01 -9.54
CA GLU A 237 -38.10 27.85 -9.58
C GLU A 237 -37.60 26.70 -8.67
N GLU A 238 -38.43 25.67 -8.49
CA GLU A 238 -38.18 24.54 -7.59
C GLU A 238 -37.16 23.52 -8.12
N PHE A 239 -36.78 23.62 -9.40
CA PHE A 239 -35.81 22.74 -10.04
C PHE A 239 -34.60 23.50 -10.57
N LEU A 240 -33.46 22.81 -10.63
CA LEU A 240 -32.26 23.29 -11.32
C LEU A 240 -32.02 22.43 -12.56
N ALA A 241 -31.96 23.06 -13.73
CA ALA A 241 -31.54 22.43 -14.97
C ALA A 241 -30.10 22.82 -15.31
N SER A 242 -29.20 21.84 -15.38
CA SER A 242 -27.78 22.06 -15.61
C SER A 242 -27.14 20.91 -16.37
N ALA A 243 -26.05 21.17 -17.06
CA ALA A 243 -25.12 20.12 -17.44
C ALA A 243 -24.40 19.59 -16.19
N ARG A 244 -24.06 18.29 -16.17
CA ARG A 244 -23.13 17.69 -15.20
C ARG A 244 -23.62 17.78 -13.75
N LEU A 245 -24.93 17.69 -13.50
CA LEU A 245 -25.41 17.44 -12.15
C LEU A 245 -24.79 16.15 -11.62
N ASP A 246 -24.76 15.14 -12.49
CA ASP A 246 -23.95 13.93 -12.36
C ASP A 246 -22.47 14.22 -12.69
N ASN A 247 -21.55 14.26 -11.73
CA ASN A 247 -21.76 14.18 -10.27
C ASN A 247 -21.26 15.42 -9.54
N LEU A 248 -21.32 16.57 -10.21
CA LEU A 248 -20.81 17.83 -9.65
C LEU A 248 -21.66 18.35 -8.50
N VAL A 249 -22.93 17.94 -8.34
CA VAL A 249 -23.71 18.29 -7.14
C VAL A 249 -23.08 17.66 -5.90
N SER A 250 -22.72 16.37 -5.96
CA SER A 250 -22.08 15.68 -4.85
C SER A 250 -20.67 16.21 -4.60
N THR A 251 -19.90 16.44 -5.67
CA THR A 251 -18.57 17.07 -5.58
C THR A 251 -18.65 18.44 -4.91
N PHE A 252 -19.55 19.31 -5.36
CA PHE A 252 -19.79 20.61 -4.74
C PHE A 252 -20.17 20.46 -3.27
N SER A 253 -21.07 19.52 -2.94
CA SER A 253 -21.57 19.31 -1.57
C SER A 253 -20.45 18.83 -0.64
N ALA A 254 -19.63 17.88 -1.07
CA ALA A 254 -18.52 17.34 -0.29
C ALA A 254 -17.45 18.41 0.00
N PHE A 255 -17.01 19.14 -1.03
CA PHE A 255 -15.98 20.18 -0.88
C PHE A 255 -16.52 21.43 -0.19
N SER A 256 -17.80 21.77 -0.36
CA SER A 256 -18.42 22.86 0.41
C SER A 256 -18.61 22.47 1.88
N ALA A 257 -18.97 21.22 2.18
CA ALA A 257 -19.08 20.74 3.54
C ALA A 257 -17.72 20.79 4.27
N ILE A 258 -16.65 20.19 3.70
CA ILE A 258 -15.35 20.18 4.39
C ILE A 258 -14.77 21.59 4.58
N THR A 259 -15.05 22.52 3.66
CA THR A 259 -14.58 23.91 3.77
C THR A 259 -15.40 24.75 4.74
N THR A 260 -16.72 24.54 4.83
CA THR A 260 -17.58 25.22 5.80
C THR A 260 -17.37 24.73 7.23
N GLU A 261 -17.07 23.44 7.40
CA GLU A 261 -16.77 22.85 8.71
C GLU A 261 -15.29 22.98 9.13
N ALA A 262 -14.44 23.59 8.31
CA ALA A 262 -12.99 23.42 8.40
C ALA A 262 -12.39 23.78 9.77
N ASP A 263 -12.90 24.83 10.42
CA ASP A 263 -12.39 25.29 11.72
C ASP A 263 -12.80 24.38 12.88
N GLU A 264 -13.99 23.79 12.82
CA GLU A 264 -14.45 22.84 13.84
C GLU A 264 -13.79 21.47 13.62
N LEU A 265 -13.63 21.03 12.37
CA LEU A 265 -12.90 19.80 12.05
C LEU A 265 -11.42 19.89 12.44
N ALA A 266 -10.81 21.06 12.34
CA ALA A 266 -9.44 21.28 12.80
C ALA A 266 -9.28 21.06 14.31
N LYS A 267 -10.33 21.26 15.13
CA LYS A 267 -10.31 21.04 16.59
C LYS A 267 -10.69 19.61 16.99
N SER A 268 -11.17 18.81 16.04
CA SER A 268 -11.67 17.47 16.28
C SER A 268 -10.56 16.44 16.55
N SER A 269 -10.95 15.19 16.81
CA SER A 269 -10.03 14.04 16.85
C SER A 269 -10.00 13.24 15.55
N GLN A 270 -10.77 13.58 14.51
CA GLN A 270 -10.87 12.74 13.31
C GLN A 270 -9.95 13.22 12.17
N LEU A 271 -9.68 12.32 11.22
CA LEU A 271 -9.18 12.67 9.90
C LEU A 271 -10.38 12.86 8.96
N SER A 272 -10.64 14.09 8.55
CA SER A 272 -11.75 14.41 7.64
C SER A 272 -11.24 14.54 6.23
N VAL A 273 -11.87 13.86 5.27
CA VAL A 273 -11.42 13.80 3.87
C VAL A 273 -12.58 14.08 2.92
N ALA A 274 -12.33 14.91 1.90
CA ALA A 274 -13.15 15.00 0.70
C ALA A 274 -12.28 14.70 -0.52
N VAL A 275 -12.72 13.76 -1.35
CA VAL A 275 -11.99 13.31 -2.54
C VAL A 275 -12.92 13.23 -3.75
N ALA A 276 -12.42 13.68 -4.90
CA ALA A 276 -13.11 13.56 -6.17
C ALA A 276 -12.20 12.93 -7.23
N PHE A 277 -12.67 11.83 -7.81
CA PHE A 277 -11.94 11.05 -8.81
C PHE A 277 -12.27 11.52 -10.23
N ASN A 278 -11.45 11.14 -11.20
CA ASN A 278 -11.80 11.19 -12.62
C ASN A 278 -12.12 9.76 -13.09
N HIS A 279 -12.59 9.62 -14.32
CA HIS A 279 -12.81 8.34 -14.98
C HIS A 279 -13.88 7.43 -14.37
N GLU A 280 -14.79 7.95 -13.55
CA GLU A 280 -15.90 7.15 -13.00
C GLU A 280 -16.74 6.55 -14.13
N GLU A 281 -17.11 7.42 -15.08
CA GLU A 281 -18.00 7.14 -16.21
C GLU A 281 -17.47 6.08 -17.19
N VAL A 282 -16.19 5.73 -17.04
CA VAL A 282 -15.49 4.74 -17.87
C VAL A 282 -14.89 3.61 -17.02
N GLY A 283 -15.34 3.45 -15.77
CA GLY A 283 -15.03 2.32 -14.91
C GLY A 283 -13.87 2.51 -13.93
N SER A 284 -13.41 3.74 -13.70
CA SER A 284 -12.44 4.15 -12.67
C SER A 284 -11.05 3.51 -12.73
N ARG A 285 -10.71 2.78 -13.79
CA ARG A 285 -9.40 2.11 -13.96
C ARG A 285 -8.37 3.05 -14.58
N SER A 286 -7.80 3.93 -13.76
CA SER A 286 -6.73 4.85 -14.18
C SER A 286 -5.89 5.29 -12.98
N ALA A 287 -4.82 6.06 -13.19
CA ALA A 287 -4.01 6.61 -12.10
C ALA A 287 -4.75 7.67 -11.24
N THR A 288 -5.87 8.19 -11.74
CA THR A 288 -6.70 9.27 -11.16
C THR A 288 -8.13 8.83 -10.85
N GLY A 289 -8.43 7.55 -11.03
CA GLY A 289 -9.75 6.96 -10.81
C GLY A 289 -9.86 6.28 -9.45
N ALA A 290 -11.09 5.99 -9.04
CA ALA A 290 -11.38 5.38 -7.74
C ALA A 290 -10.82 3.95 -7.58
N ASN A 291 -10.50 3.26 -8.67
CA ASN A 291 -9.82 1.96 -8.62
C ASN A 291 -8.28 2.07 -8.60
N SER A 292 -7.75 3.27 -8.41
CA SER A 292 -6.33 3.49 -8.19
C SER A 292 -5.95 3.26 -6.72
N LYS A 293 -4.65 3.26 -6.43
CA LYS A 293 -4.12 3.26 -5.06
C LYS A 293 -3.92 4.66 -4.48
N SER A 294 -4.37 5.72 -5.15
CA SER A 294 -4.13 7.13 -4.78
C SER A 294 -4.52 7.42 -3.33
N VAL A 295 -5.76 7.09 -2.94
CA VAL A 295 -6.31 7.35 -1.61
C VAL A 295 -5.56 6.60 -0.53
N GLN A 296 -5.28 5.30 -0.75
CA GLN A 296 -4.52 4.49 0.20
C GLN A 296 -3.15 5.12 0.44
N THR A 297 -2.42 5.42 -0.65
CA THR A 297 -1.09 6.04 -0.57
C THR A 297 -1.14 7.42 0.11
N TRP A 298 -2.16 8.25 -0.16
CA TRP A 298 -2.27 9.56 0.49
C TRP A 298 -2.60 9.44 1.97
N ILE A 299 -3.48 8.52 2.37
CA ILE A 299 -3.76 8.27 3.78
C ILE A 299 -2.48 7.78 4.47
N GLU A 300 -1.78 6.78 3.92
CA GLU A 300 -0.50 6.28 4.44
C GLU A 300 0.55 7.40 4.59
N ARG A 301 0.60 8.37 3.66
CA ARG A 301 1.45 9.56 3.76
C ARG A 301 1.01 10.52 4.87
N VAL A 302 -0.30 10.71 5.06
CA VAL A 302 -0.82 11.51 6.18
C VAL A 302 -0.43 10.87 7.50
N LEU A 303 -0.64 9.56 7.60
CA LEU A 303 -0.27 8.73 8.73
C LEU A 303 1.23 8.86 9.03
N ALA A 304 2.11 8.62 8.06
CA ALA A 304 3.55 8.74 8.23
C ALA A 304 4.02 10.11 8.80
N GLY A 305 3.25 11.18 8.61
CA GLY A 305 3.55 12.52 9.16
C GLY A 305 3.30 12.70 10.66
N PHE A 306 2.55 11.82 11.32
CA PHE A 306 2.15 11.97 12.74
C PHE A 306 2.59 10.85 13.67
N SER A 307 3.03 9.71 13.14
CA SER A 307 3.69 8.64 13.88
C SER A 307 4.25 7.60 12.90
N ALA A 308 5.41 7.01 13.20
CA ALA A 308 6.03 5.95 12.41
C ALA A 308 5.37 4.56 12.63
N GLU A 309 4.33 4.48 13.49
CA GLU A 309 3.96 3.26 14.21
C GLU A 309 2.46 2.98 14.18
N GLN A 310 1.84 3.01 12.99
CA GLN A 310 0.38 3.03 12.87
C GLN A 310 -0.14 1.75 12.24
N ASP A 311 -1.09 1.09 12.89
CA ASP A 311 -1.87 0.03 12.26
C ASP A 311 -2.99 0.67 11.42
N TYR A 312 -2.74 0.79 10.12
CA TYR A 312 -3.72 1.25 9.13
C TYR A 312 -5.05 0.47 9.25
N SER A 313 -5.00 -0.82 9.60
CA SER A 313 -6.19 -1.68 9.68
C SER A 313 -7.12 -1.30 10.83
N GLU A 314 -6.56 -0.87 11.97
CA GLU A 314 -7.37 -0.41 13.10
C GLU A 314 -8.09 0.90 12.80
N LEU A 315 -7.39 1.86 12.19
CA LEU A 315 -7.98 3.12 11.76
C LEU A 315 -9.09 2.87 10.74
N VAL A 316 -8.86 1.99 9.76
CA VAL A 316 -9.86 1.57 8.78
C VAL A 316 -11.11 1.00 9.44
N ALA A 317 -10.96 0.12 10.45
CA ALA A 317 -12.09 -0.50 11.16
C ALA A 317 -12.99 0.53 11.88
N ARG A 318 -12.43 1.65 12.34
CA ARG A 318 -13.17 2.76 12.98
C ARG A 318 -13.77 3.75 11.98
N SER A 319 -13.36 3.71 10.72
CA SER A 319 -13.66 4.74 9.71
C SER A 319 -14.98 4.51 8.97
N ILE A 320 -15.42 5.51 8.21
CA ILE A 320 -16.53 5.40 7.25
C ILE A 320 -16.17 6.08 5.93
N LEU A 321 -16.69 5.50 4.84
CA LEU A 321 -16.66 6.09 3.52
C LEU A 321 -18.09 6.35 3.03
N VAL A 322 -18.33 7.56 2.56
CA VAL A 322 -19.56 7.98 1.91
C VAL A 322 -19.27 8.12 0.43
N SER A 323 -19.77 7.19 -0.37
CA SER A 323 -19.76 7.25 -1.83
C SER A 323 -20.97 8.07 -2.26
N ALA A 324 -20.70 9.31 -2.67
CA ALA A 324 -21.72 10.30 -2.97
C ALA A 324 -21.84 10.47 -4.49
N ASP A 325 -22.97 10.02 -5.03
CA ASP A 325 -23.23 9.95 -6.47
C ASP A 325 -24.72 10.05 -6.78
N GLY A 326 -25.12 10.66 -7.90
CA GLY A 326 -26.52 10.95 -8.26
C GLY A 326 -27.42 9.71 -8.28
N GLU A 327 -28.72 9.88 -8.03
CA GLU A 327 -29.72 8.81 -8.02
C GLU A 327 -30.91 9.13 -8.92
N HIS A 328 -31.61 8.11 -9.41
CA HIS A 328 -32.68 8.25 -10.37
C HIS A 328 -34.02 8.56 -9.69
N ALA A 329 -34.51 9.80 -9.78
CA ALA A 329 -35.88 10.11 -9.38
C ALA A 329 -36.88 9.38 -10.28
N VAL A 330 -38.05 9.01 -9.74
CA VAL A 330 -39.17 8.50 -10.55
C VAL A 330 -39.49 9.49 -11.65
N HIS A 331 -39.41 9.03 -12.90
CA HIS A 331 -39.78 9.84 -14.04
C HIS A 331 -41.32 9.80 -14.19
N PRO A 332 -42.03 10.94 -14.19
CA PRO A 332 -43.49 10.97 -14.18
C PRO A 332 -44.12 10.32 -15.43
N ASN A 333 -43.42 10.34 -16.56
CA ASN A 333 -43.86 9.69 -17.80
C ASN A 333 -43.41 8.22 -17.94
N TYR A 334 -42.58 7.71 -17.03
CA TYR A 334 -42.07 6.33 -17.04
C TYR A 334 -42.05 5.71 -15.62
N PRO A 335 -43.12 5.84 -14.82
CA PRO A 335 -43.12 5.40 -13.42
C PRO A 335 -42.97 3.87 -13.28
N GLU A 336 -43.25 3.13 -14.35
CA GLU A 336 -43.10 1.69 -14.43
C GLU A 336 -41.63 1.23 -14.53
N ARG A 337 -40.66 2.13 -14.60
CA ARG A 337 -39.22 1.76 -14.62
C ARG A 337 -38.65 1.52 -13.22
N HIS A 338 -39.23 2.14 -12.19
CA HIS A 338 -38.77 2.03 -10.81
C HIS A 338 -39.41 0.87 -10.04
N GLN A 339 -38.67 0.30 -9.10
CA GLN A 339 -39.21 -0.68 -8.16
C GLN A 339 -40.37 -0.04 -7.38
N ALA A 340 -41.47 -0.77 -7.19
CA ALA A 340 -42.74 -0.19 -6.77
C ALA A 340 -42.70 0.51 -5.40
N GLU A 341 -41.93 -0.03 -4.46
CA GLU A 341 -41.79 0.38 -3.06
C GLU A 341 -40.53 1.23 -2.78
N HIS A 342 -39.60 1.33 -3.74
CA HIS A 342 -38.35 2.09 -3.61
C HIS A 342 -38.30 3.22 -4.64
N LYS A 343 -39.39 3.99 -4.66
CA LYS A 343 -39.59 5.14 -5.54
C LYS A 343 -39.03 6.39 -4.89
N THR A 344 -37.89 6.86 -5.40
CA THR A 344 -37.32 8.14 -4.99
C THR A 344 -37.94 9.29 -5.77
N ALA A 345 -38.09 10.45 -5.14
CA ALA A 345 -38.70 11.64 -5.73
C ALA A 345 -37.85 12.88 -5.49
N LEU A 346 -37.94 13.83 -6.44
CA LEU A 346 -37.32 15.14 -6.32
C LEU A 346 -37.85 15.88 -5.08
N GLY A 347 -36.96 16.55 -4.35
CA GLY A 347 -37.30 17.38 -3.17
C GLY A 347 -37.74 16.57 -1.95
N LYS A 348 -37.47 15.26 -1.94
CA LYS A 348 -37.77 14.38 -0.81
C LYS A 348 -36.52 13.93 -0.07
N GLY A 349 -35.38 14.54 -0.36
CA GLY A 349 -34.12 14.30 0.35
C GLY A 349 -33.21 13.31 -0.36
N VAL A 350 -32.14 12.94 0.36
CA VAL A 350 -31.05 12.12 -0.19
C VAL A 350 -31.47 10.65 -0.24
N ALA A 351 -31.21 9.99 -1.35
CA ALA A 351 -31.48 8.57 -1.51
C ALA A 351 -30.30 7.71 -1.06
N ILE A 352 -30.56 6.70 -0.23
CA ILE A 352 -29.62 5.62 0.09
C ILE A 352 -29.76 4.53 -0.96
N LYS A 353 -28.66 4.19 -1.63
CA LYS A 353 -28.64 3.21 -2.72
C LYS A 353 -28.32 1.82 -2.17
N ILE A 354 -29.21 0.84 -2.39
CA ILE A 354 -29.07 -0.51 -1.83
C ILE A 354 -29.13 -1.55 -2.96
N ASN A 355 -28.08 -2.36 -3.08
CA ASN A 355 -28.05 -3.51 -3.98
C ASN A 355 -27.26 -4.67 -3.35
N PRO A 356 -27.88 -5.84 -3.13
CA PRO A 356 -27.21 -6.98 -2.50
C PRO A 356 -26.04 -7.54 -3.32
N ASN A 357 -26.00 -7.31 -4.64
CA ASN A 357 -24.93 -7.75 -5.53
C ASN A 357 -23.71 -6.80 -5.52
N GLN A 358 -23.63 -5.88 -4.56
CA GLN A 358 -22.52 -4.95 -4.41
C GLN A 358 -22.28 -4.04 -5.63
N LEU A 359 -23.35 -3.69 -6.37
CA LEU A 359 -23.31 -2.52 -7.27
C LEU A 359 -23.21 -1.20 -6.48
N TYR A 360 -23.67 -1.26 -5.22
CA TYR A 360 -23.53 -0.26 -4.19
C TYR A 360 -22.99 -0.98 -2.94
N ALA A 361 -22.05 -0.39 -2.21
CA ALA A 361 -21.40 -0.99 -1.04
C ALA A 361 -22.25 -0.90 0.25
N THR A 362 -23.37 -0.18 0.19
CA THR A 362 -24.31 0.01 1.30
C THR A 362 -24.75 -1.31 1.93
N ASN A 363 -24.76 -1.36 3.25
CA ASN A 363 -25.26 -2.47 4.05
C ASN A 363 -26.06 -1.97 5.26
N ALA A 364 -26.65 -2.90 6.03
CA ALA A 364 -27.52 -2.54 7.16
C ALA A 364 -26.84 -1.62 8.20
N ALA A 365 -25.55 -1.85 8.51
CA ALA A 365 -24.83 -1.05 9.50
C ALA A 365 -24.55 0.37 8.99
N THR A 366 -24.12 0.51 7.74
CA THR A 366 -23.85 1.82 7.13
C THR A 366 -25.14 2.61 6.87
N THR A 367 -26.24 1.94 6.52
CA THR A 367 -27.58 2.53 6.49
C THR A 367 -28.00 3.06 7.86
N ALA A 368 -27.82 2.29 8.94
CA ALA A 368 -28.18 2.73 10.29
C ALA A 368 -27.39 3.97 10.73
N ILE A 369 -26.08 4.00 10.48
CA ILE A 369 -25.23 5.18 10.74
C ILE A 369 -25.75 6.38 9.96
N THR A 370 -26.04 6.20 8.68
CA THR A 370 -26.56 7.27 7.80
C THR A 370 -27.88 7.84 8.33
N ARG A 371 -28.78 6.99 8.84
CA ARG A 371 -30.06 7.43 9.42
C ARG A 371 -29.85 8.29 10.67
N VAL A 372 -28.96 7.89 11.57
CA VAL A 372 -28.66 8.68 12.79
C VAL A 372 -28.02 10.02 12.43
N VAL A 373 -27.08 10.03 11.48
CA VAL A 373 -26.44 11.26 10.99
C VAL A 373 -27.48 12.19 10.35
N ALA A 374 -28.36 11.65 9.50
CA ALA A 374 -29.39 12.41 8.82
C ALA A 374 -30.43 12.97 9.81
N GLU A 375 -30.83 12.20 10.83
CA GLU A 375 -31.73 12.67 11.89
C GLU A 375 -31.13 13.86 12.64
N LYS A 376 -29.88 13.74 13.10
CA LYS A 376 -29.15 14.85 13.76
C LYS A 376 -29.00 16.09 12.86
N SER A 377 -28.92 15.88 11.55
CA SER A 377 -28.75 16.94 10.55
C SER A 377 -30.09 17.47 9.98
N ASN A 378 -31.22 16.94 10.47
CA ASN A 378 -32.56 17.20 9.96
C ASN A 378 -32.68 17.02 8.43
N VAL A 379 -32.05 15.98 7.90
CA VAL A 379 -32.04 15.65 6.46
C VAL A 379 -33.04 14.51 6.21
N PRO A 380 -34.04 14.71 5.33
CA PRO A 380 -34.90 13.62 4.91
C PRO A 380 -34.11 12.61 4.05
N LEU A 381 -34.43 11.33 4.23
CA LEU A 381 -33.82 10.24 3.48
C LEU A 381 -34.88 9.46 2.70
N GLN A 382 -34.45 8.92 1.56
CA GLN A 382 -35.20 7.99 0.72
C GLN A 382 -34.39 6.71 0.53
N GLU A 383 -35.03 5.64 0.07
CA GLU A 383 -34.34 4.38 -0.25
C GLU A 383 -34.54 4.04 -1.72
N PHE A 384 -33.46 3.60 -2.36
CA PHE A 384 -33.46 3.16 -3.74
C PHE A 384 -32.95 1.72 -3.85
N THR A 385 -33.68 0.93 -4.63
CA THR A 385 -33.20 -0.34 -5.16
C THR A 385 -33.78 -0.56 -6.55
N VAL A 386 -33.04 -1.28 -7.40
CA VAL A 386 -33.48 -1.56 -8.77
C VAL A 386 -34.55 -2.65 -8.82
N LYS A 387 -35.25 -2.76 -9.94
CA LYS A 387 -36.15 -3.90 -10.19
C LYS A 387 -35.33 -5.17 -10.39
N ASN A 388 -35.86 -6.30 -9.88
CA ASN A 388 -35.33 -7.62 -10.22
C ASN A 388 -35.35 -7.84 -11.74
N GLY A 389 -34.24 -8.35 -12.29
CA GLY A 389 -34.09 -8.56 -13.74
C GLY A 389 -33.64 -7.31 -14.53
N THR A 390 -33.41 -6.18 -13.86
CA THR A 390 -32.75 -5.00 -14.45
C THR A 390 -31.37 -4.81 -13.83
N SER A 391 -30.38 -4.38 -14.61
CA SER A 391 -29.05 -4.00 -14.13
C SER A 391 -28.99 -2.51 -13.82
N SER A 392 -28.28 -2.14 -12.76
CA SER A 392 -27.86 -0.75 -12.49
C SER A 392 -26.42 -0.54 -12.94
N GLY A 393 -25.99 0.71 -13.08
CA GLY A 393 -24.57 1.06 -13.01
C GLY A 393 -24.00 0.73 -11.63
N SER A 394 -22.68 0.51 -11.57
CA SER A 394 -21.94 0.52 -10.30
C SER A 394 -21.45 1.95 -10.04
N THR A 395 -21.05 2.24 -8.81
CA THR A 395 -20.42 3.51 -8.42
C THR A 395 -18.94 3.30 -8.04
N ILE A 396 -18.28 4.37 -7.55
CA ILE A 396 -16.98 4.28 -6.88
C ILE A 396 -17.02 3.53 -5.53
N GLY A 397 -18.20 3.40 -4.91
CA GLY A 397 -18.38 2.87 -3.55
C GLY A 397 -17.82 1.47 -3.38
N PRO A 398 -18.27 0.47 -4.16
CA PRO A 398 -17.72 -0.89 -4.11
C PRO A 398 -16.21 -0.94 -4.37
N MET A 399 -15.69 -0.11 -5.28
CA MET A 399 -14.27 -0.08 -5.63
C MET A 399 -13.42 0.41 -4.46
N LEU A 400 -13.80 1.53 -3.85
CA LEU A 400 -13.10 2.10 -2.70
C LEU A 400 -13.26 1.20 -1.47
N SER A 401 -14.45 0.64 -1.24
CA SER A 401 -14.69 -0.31 -0.15
C SER A 401 -13.78 -1.53 -0.26
N ALA A 402 -13.63 -2.11 -1.45
CA ALA A 402 -12.75 -3.25 -1.68
C ALA A 402 -11.27 -2.88 -1.57
N ASN A 403 -10.86 -1.72 -2.09
CA ASN A 403 -9.46 -1.30 -2.12
C ASN A 403 -8.93 -0.83 -0.76
N LEU A 404 -9.79 -0.21 0.07
CA LEU A 404 -9.40 0.39 1.36
C LEU A 404 -9.84 -0.46 2.56
N GLY A 405 -10.80 -1.37 2.41
CA GLY A 405 -11.37 -2.14 3.51
C GLY A 405 -12.30 -1.33 4.43
N ILE A 406 -12.70 -0.12 4.03
CA ILE A 406 -13.55 0.78 4.83
C ILE A 406 -15.02 0.50 4.55
N ARG A 407 -15.83 0.42 5.63
CA ARG A 407 -17.29 0.33 5.51
C ARG A 407 -17.85 1.53 4.74
N THR A 408 -18.66 1.25 3.72
CA THR A 408 -19.07 2.26 2.75
C THR A 408 -20.59 2.34 2.64
N VAL A 409 -21.14 3.56 2.54
CA VAL A 409 -22.51 3.83 2.11
C VAL A 409 -22.50 4.54 0.77
N ASP A 410 -23.38 4.10 -0.14
CA ASP A 410 -23.69 4.80 -1.38
C ASP A 410 -24.98 5.61 -1.23
N LEU A 411 -24.92 6.89 -1.56
CA LEU A 411 -26.04 7.82 -1.46
C LEU A 411 -25.97 8.93 -2.51
N GLY A 412 -27.08 9.61 -2.75
CA GLY A 412 -27.19 10.59 -3.83
C GLY A 412 -28.38 11.51 -3.77
N ILE A 413 -28.25 12.69 -4.40
CA ILE A 413 -29.43 13.48 -4.76
C ILE A 413 -30.22 12.78 -5.85
N THR A 414 -31.53 12.99 -5.87
CA THR A 414 -32.37 12.43 -6.94
C THR A 414 -32.42 13.38 -8.13
N GLN A 415 -32.38 12.84 -9.35
CA GLN A 415 -32.41 13.63 -10.58
C GLN A 415 -33.13 12.91 -11.72
N TRP A 416 -33.54 13.70 -12.72
CA TRP A 416 -34.03 13.22 -14.00
C TRP A 416 -32.99 13.39 -15.09
N ALA A 417 -33.11 12.53 -16.12
CA ALA A 417 -32.31 12.57 -17.33
C ALA A 417 -30.79 12.46 -17.09
N MET A 418 -30.39 11.68 -16.08
CA MET A 418 -28.97 11.38 -15.80
C MET A 418 -28.21 11.00 -17.08
N HIS A 419 -26.99 11.51 -17.24
CA HIS A 419 -26.14 11.40 -18.45
C HIS A 419 -26.62 12.20 -19.68
N SER A 420 -27.66 13.02 -19.56
CA SER A 420 -28.02 14.03 -20.55
C SER A 420 -26.99 15.16 -20.57
N ILE A 421 -26.84 15.85 -21.70
CA ILE A 421 -26.10 17.13 -21.73
C ILE A 421 -26.73 18.17 -20.77
N ARG A 422 -28.00 17.97 -20.41
CA ARG A 422 -28.75 18.80 -19.47
C ARG A 422 -29.70 17.97 -18.63
N GLU A 423 -29.40 17.89 -17.34
CA GLU A 423 -30.08 17.09 -16.32
C GLU A 423 -30.96 18.00 -15.46
N THR A 424 -31.78 17.43 -14.58
CA THR A 424 -32.65 18.23 -13.69
C THR A 424 -32.78 17.61 -12.30
N CYS A 425 -32.58 18.40 -11.25
CA CYS A 425 -32.79 18.00 -9.85
C CYS A 425 -33.60 19.05 -9.08
N SER A 426 -34.04 18.71 -7.85
CA SER A 426 -34.66 19.67 -6.94
C SER A 426 -33.60 20.55 -6.27
N VAL A 427 -33.90 21.85 -6.12
CA VAL A 427 -33.05 22.78 -5.37
C VAL A 427 -32.99 22.48 -3.87
N GLU A 428 -33.96 21.74 -3.33
CA GLU A 428 -33.99 21.29 -1.93
C GLU A 428 -33.09 20.07 -1.70
N ASP A 429 -32.93 19.21 -2.72
CA ASP A 429 -32.06 18.03 -2.61
C ASP A 429 -30.58 18.44 -2.58
N ILE A 430 -30.21 19.53 -3.26
CA ILE A 430 -28.86 20.12 -3.17
C ILE A 430 -28.55 20.58 -1.74
N ASP A 431 -29.50 21.26 -1.09
CA ASP A 431 -29.36 21.68 0.31
C ASP A 431 -29.29 20.48 1.26
N SER A 432 -30.15 19.48 1.03
CA SER A 432 -30.17 18.24 1.81
C SER A 432 -28.84 17.48 1.71
N MET A 433 -28.26 17.42 0.51
CA MET A 433 -26.97 16.76 0.28
C MET A 433 -25.83 17.49 0.97
N LEU A 434 -25.75 18.82 0.86
CA LEU A 434 -24.75 19.63 1.56
C LEU A 434 -24.85 19.42 3.09
N ARG A 435 -26.06 19.50 3.65
CA ARG A 435 -26.28 19.29 5.08
C ARG A 435 -25.95 17.87 5.52
N LEU A 436 -26.19 16.86 4.69
CA LEU A 436 -25.83 15.48 5.00
C LEU A 436 -24.31 15.30 5.02
N CYS A 437 -23.59 15.85 4.05
CA CYS A 437 -22.11 15.84 4.04
C CYS A 437 -21.55 16.53 5.29
N GLN A 438 -22.08 17.70 5.67
CA GLN A 438 -21.72 18.38 6.94
C GLN A 438 -22.04 17.48 8.14
N GLY A 439 -23.20 16.84 8.13
CA GLY A 439 -23.65 15.91 9.15
C GLY A 439 -22.69 14.75 9.37
N PHE A 440 -22.20 14.12 8.30
CA PHE A 440 -21.21 13.04 8.41
C PHE A 440 -19.93 13.51 9.09
N TYR A 441 -19.43 14.70 8.72
CA TYR A 441 -18.24 15.24 9.37
C TYR A 441 -18.46 15.58 10.84
N ARG A 442 -19.64 16.12 11.22
CA ARG A 442 -19.94 16.53 12.60
C ARG A 442 -20.30 15.39 13.53
N HIS A 443 -21.13 14.46 13.05
CA HIS A 443 -21.89 13.58 13.92
C HIS A 443 -21.48 12.12 13.83
N PHE A 444 -20.64 11.72 12.87
CA PHE A 444 -20.25 10.32 12.73
C PHE A 444 -19.62 9.76 14.01
N THR A 445 -18.57 10.42 14.52
CA THR A 445 -17.82 9.98 15.71
C THR A 445 -18.71 9.87 16.95
N GLU A 446 -19.56 10.87 17.20
CA GLU A 446 -20.54 10.86 18.30
C GLU A 446 -21.60 9.75 18.14
N SER A 447 -22.05 9.50 16.91
CA SER A 447 -23.16 8.58 16.60
C SER A 447 -22.70 7.12 16.57
N THR A 448 -21.38 6.89 16.47
CA THR A 448 -20.76 5.57 16.56
C THR A 448 -20.33 5.19 17.98
N ALA A 449 -20.70 5.96 19.02
CA ALA A 449 -20.61 5.57 20.43
C ALA A 449 -21.56 4.42 20.82
N LEU A 450 -21.86 3.53 19.88
CA LEU A 450 -22.36 2.19 20.17
C LEU A 450 -21.29 1.48 21.02
N PRO A 451 -21.66 0.64 22.00
CA PRO A 451 -20.68 -0.23 22.64
C PRO A 451 -19.97 -0.95 21.51
N ALA A 452 -18.63 -0.97 21.54
CA ALA A 452 -17.83 -1.69 20.58
C ALA A 452 -18.49 -3.06 20.37
N ILE A 453 -19.22 -3.20 19.26
CA ILE A 453 -19.43 -4.52 18.70
C ILE A 453 -18.01 -4.82 18.28
N THR A 454 -17.30 -5.54 19.15
CA THR A 454 -16.09 -6.26 18.83
C THR A 454 -16.47 -7.16 17.66
N MET A 455 -16.47 -6.57 16.47
CA MET A 455 -15.99 -7.26 15.29
C MET A 455 -14.70 -7.94 15.75
N PRO A 456 -14.53 -9.24 15.51
CA PRO A 456 -13.29 -9.90 15.88
C PRO A 456 -12.15 -9.05 15.32
N LEU A 457 -11.18 -8.74 16.19
CA LEU A 457 -10.00 -7.94 15.84
C LEU A 457 -9.52 -8.40 14.44
N PRO A 458 -9.14 -7.49 13.54
CA PRO A 458 -8.58 -7.92 12.26
C PRO A 458 -7.45 -8.90 12.54
N PHE A 459 -7.40 -9.98 11.76
CA PHE A 459 -6.32 -10.95 11.80
C PHE A 459 -4.96 -10.26 11.90
N ARG A 460 -4.12 -10.64 12.85
CA ARG A 460 -2.71 -10.19 12.85
C ARG A 460 -2.05 -10.78 11.61
N ARG A 461 -1.60 -9.92 10.68
CA ARG A 461 -0.92 -10.31 9.44
C ARG A 461 0.56 -9.97 9.52
N ILE A 462 1.43 -10.91 9.17
CA ILE A 462 2.87 -10.73 9.12
C ILE A 462 3.37 -11.19 7.75
N GLU A 463 3.98 -10.28 7.00
CA GLU A 463 4.53 -10.59 5.67
C GLU A 463 5.97 -11.07 5.81
N CYS A 464 6.23 -12.24 5.25
CA CYS A 464 7.48 -12.97 5.37
C CYS A 464 7.96 -13.47 4.00
N VAL A 465 9.27 -13.57 3.84
CA VAL A 465 9.90 -14.31 2.74
C VAL A 465 10.69 -15.46 3.34
N ASP A 466 10.35 -16.68 2.98
CA ASP A 466 11.07 -17.86 3.41
C ASP A 466 12.20 -18.14 2.40
N ALA A 467 13.37 -18.46 2.93
CA ALA A 467 14.56 -18.84 2.18
C ALA A 467 15.28 -19.99 2.88
N HIS A 468 16.25 -20.60 2.21
CA HIS A 468 17.19 -21.50 2.86
C HIS A 468 18.63 -21.26 2.36
N CYS A 469 19.61 -21.51 3.23
CA CYS A 469 21.02 -21.46 2.90
C CYS A 469 21.66 -22.81 3.27
N GLY A 470 22.24 -23.51 2.29
CA GLY A 470 22.85 -24.82 2.51
C GLY A 470 21.89 -25.93 2.99
N GLY A 471 20.59 -25.66 3.07
CA GLY A 471 19.56 -26.56 3.62
C GLY A 471 18.87 -25.99 4.86
N GLU A 472 19.48 -25.02 5.54
CA GLU A 472 18.95 -24.43 6.76
C GLU A 472 17.91 -23.35 6.42
N PRO A 473 16.66 -23.48 6.88
CA PRO A 473 15.61 -22.52 6.56
C PRO A 473 15.72 -21.25 7.42
N ALA A 474 15.39 -20.11 6.81
CA ALA A 474 15.26 -18.83 7.47
C ALA A 474 14.03 -18.09 6.95
N ARG A 475 13.23 -17.55 7.86
CA ARG A 475 12.05 -16.74 7.56
C ARG A 475 12.37 -15.28 7.79
N ILE A 476 12.35 -14.48 6.74
CA ILE A 476 12.68 -13.06 6.83
C ILE A 476 11.37 -12.26 6.92
N VAL A 477 11.12 -11.67 8.08
CA VAL A 477 9.93 -10.84 8.35
C VAL A 477 10.17 -9.44 7.80
N LEU A 478 9.37 -9.06 6.80
CA LEU A 478 9.51 -7.78 6.10
C LEU A 478 8.51 -6.72 6.60
N SER A 479 7.32 -7.13 7.04
CA SER A 479 6.31 -6.21 7.58
C SER A 479 5.29 -6.91 8.49
N GLY A 480 4.46 -6.13 9.19
CA GLY A 480 3.47 -6.64 10.16
C GLY A 480 4.00 -6.82 11.59
N VAL A 481 5.27 -6.48 11.82
CA VAL A 481 5.89 -6.38 13.14
C VAL A 481 6.59 -5.03 13.25
N ARG A 482 6.29 -4.27 14.29
CA ARG A 482 6.88 -2.96 14.55
C ARG A 482 8.24 -3.09 15.23
N ASP A 483 9.21 -2.30 14.78
CA ASP A 483 10.44 -1.97 15.54
C ASP A 483 10.08 -0.90 16.59
N PRO A 484 9.97 -1.26 17.88
CA PRO A 484 9.43 -0.38 18.90
C PRO A 484 10.44 0.64 19.43
N LEU A 485 11.74 0.46 19.14
CA LEU A 485 12.78 1.40 19.58
C LEU A 485 13.20 2.36 18.47
N GLY A 486 12.97 2.01 17.20
CA GLY A 486 13.25 2.87 16.05
C GLY A 486 14.76 3.15 15.84
N PRO A 487 15.12 4.07 14.93
CA PRO A 487 16.52 4.37 14.63
C PRO A 487 17.24 5.04 15.81
N GLY A 488 18.56 4.86 15.90
CA GLY A 488 19.41 5.44 16.97
C GLY A 488 19.69 4.50 18.15
N LYS A 489 18.94 3.39 18.27
CA LYS A 489 19.20 2.29 19.19
C LYS A 489 19.92 1.15 18.48
N SER A 490 20.87 0.50 19.15
CA SER A 490 21.60 -0.63 18.55
C SER A 490 20.66 -1.79 18.28
N VAL A 491 20.96 -2.60 17.27
CA VAL A 491 20.18 -3.83 17.02
C VAL A 491 20.24 -4.78 18.22
N TYR A 492 21.31 -4.71 19.03
CA TYR A 492 21.39 -5.40 20.32
C TYR A 492 20.32 -4.94 21.32
N GLU A 493 20.16 -3.63 21.53
CA GLU A 493 19.11 -3.11 22.42
C GLU A 493 17.70 -3.51 21.95
N LYS A 494 17.49 -3.60 20.63
CA LYS A 494 16.22 -4.02 20.03
C LYS A 494 15.96 -5.51 20.23
N MET A 495 16.97 -6.35 19.99
CA MET A 495 16.93 -7.77 20.28
C MET A 495 16.55 -8.01 21.74
N GLU A 496 17.18 -7.30 22.68
CA GLU A 496 16.89 -7.39 24.12
C GLU A 496 15.47 -6.98 24.47
N TYR A 497 14.91 -5.97 23.80
CA TYR A 497 13.50 -5.62 23.94
C TYR A 497 12.59 -6.79 23.52
N PHE A 498 12.83 -7.38 22.34
CA PHE A 498 12.01 -8.51 21.87
C PHE A 498 12.13 -9.72 22.79
N ARG A 499 13.35 -10.05 23.21
CA ARG A 499 13.64 -11.14 24.14
C ARG A 499 12.90 -10.97 25.48
N SER A 500 12.90 -9.76 26.04
CA SER A 500 12.32 -9.50 27.37
C SER A 500 10.82 -9.22 27.37
N THR A 501 10.28 -8.65 26.29
CA THR A 501 8.93 -8.07 26.26
C THR A 501 8.01 -8.71 25.23
N ARG A 502 8.55 -9.29 24.15
CA ARG A 502 7.78 -9.73 22.97
C ARG A 502 8.23 -11.09 22.42
N ASP A 503 8.60 -12.01 23.31
CA ASP A 503 9.01 -13.36 22.91
C ASP A 503 7.88 -14.15 22.24
N ASP A 504 6.62 -13.70 22.40
CA ASP A 504 5.45 -14.21 21.68
C ASP A 504 5.68 -14.23 20.16
N LEU A 505 6.43 -13.26 19.62
CA LEU A 505 6.70 -13.19 18.19
C LEU A 505 7.57 -14.34 17.72
N ARG A 506 8.69 -14.60 18.41
CA ARG A 506 9.58 -15.70 18.08
C ARG A 506 8.84 -17.04 18.16
N GLN A 507 8.07 -17.24 19.22
CA GLN A 507 7.25 -18.44 19.39
C GLN A 507 6.25 -18.60 18.23
N LEU A 508 5.50 -17.53 17.89
CA LEU A 508 4.59 -17.51 16.74
C LEU A 508 5.26 -17.88 15.42
N LEU A 509 6.46 -17.35 15.16
CA LEU A 509 7.17 -17.51 13.89
C LEU A 509 7.77 -18.91 13.74
N LEU A 510 8.21 -19.51 14.85
CA LEU A 510 9.06 -20.69 14.86
C LEU A 510 8.36 -21.98 15.29
N ARG A 511 7.22 -21.91 16.00
CA ARG A 511 6.48 -23.09 16.48
C ARG A 511 5.37 -23.52 15.53
N GLU A 512 4.92 -24.77 15.67
CA GLU A 512 3.78 -25.29 14.93
C GLU A 512 2.51 -24.45 15.22
N PRO A 513 1.59 -24.26 14.25
CA PRO A 513 1.59 -24.81 12.89
C PRO A 513 2.36 -23.96 11.87
N ARG A 514 3.06 -22.90 12.31
CA ARG A 514 3.65 -21.88 11.42
C ARG A 514 5.15 -22.09 11.18
N GLY A 515 5.80 -22.83 12.05
CA GLY A 515 7.18 -23.26 11.96
C GLY A 515 7.35 -24.67 12.51
N TYR A 516 8.61 -25.09 12.66
CA TYR A 516 9.02 -26.38 13.18
C TYR A 516 10.41 -26.20 13.82
N PRO A 517 10.95 -27.20 14.55
CA PRO A 517 12.15 -27.01 15.35
C PRO A 517 13.31 -26.33 14.59
N CYS A 518 13.73 -26.83 13.42
CA CYS A 518 14.85 -26.25 12.67
C CYS A 518 14.53 -24.95 11.92
N GLN A 519 13.32 -24.39 12.03
CA GLN A 519 13.02 -23.09 11.43
C GLN A 519 13.71 -21.98 12.22
N ASN A 520 14.34 -21.05 11.49
CA ASN A 520 14.85 -19.79 12.03
C ASN A 520 14.05 -18.62 11.45
N ALA A 521 14.11 -17.47 12.11
CA ALA A 521 13.50 -16.24 11.61
C ALA A 521 14.39 -15.03 11.85
N ASP A 522 14.34 -14.08 10.93
CA ASP A 522 14.99 -12.79 11.06
C ASP A 522 13.94 -11.69 10.94
N LEU A 523 13.90 -10.78 11.90
CA LEU A 523 13.06 -9.58 11.83
C LEU A 523 13.88 -8.41 11.30
N ILE A 524 13.50 -7.87 10.14
CA ILE A 524 14.10 -6.64 9.62
C ILE A 524 13.69 -5.46 10.51
N VAL A 525 14.67 -4.70 10.97
CA VAL A 525 14.50 -3.51 11.81
C VAL A 525 15.34 -2.36 11.26
N SER A 526 15.11 -1.15 11.79
CA SER A 526 15.99 -0.04 11.46
C SER A 526 17.39 -0.28 12.05
N PRO A 527 18.48 0.08 11.35
CA PRO A 527 19.82 0.06 11.95
C PRO A 527 19.97 1.21 12.95
N GLN A 528 20.99 1.14 13.81
CA GLN A 528 21.37 2.21 14.73
C GLN A 528 21.73 3.48 13.95
N ASP A 529 22.56 3.34 12.92
CA ASP A 529 22.99 4.42 12.03
C ASP A 529 22.72 4.04 10.57
N PRO A 530 21.66 4.58 9.95
CA PRO A 530 21.32 4.34 8.55
C PRO A 530 22.39 4.79 7.54
N LYS A 531 23.41 5.55 7.97
CA LYS A 531 24.56 5.89 7.11
C LYS A 531 25.61 4.79 7.07
N LYS A 532 25.60 3.87 8.03
CA LYS A 532 26.58 2.78 8.18
C LYS A 532 26.03 1.42 7.77
N ALA A 533 24.73 1.21 7.92
CA ALA A 533 24.06 -0.02 7.51
C ALA A 533 22.77 0.30 6.76
N SER A 534 22.43 -0.53 5.78
CA SER A 534 21.18 -0.42 5.02
C SER A 534 19.98 -0.85 5.87
N PHE A 535 20.15 -1.93 6.62
CA PHE A 535 19.13 -2.52 7.49
C PHE A 535 19.76 -3.13 8.74
N GLY A 536 19.00 -3.15 9.83
CA GLY A 536 19.26 -4.03 10.97
C GLY A 536 18.42 -5.29 10.87
N TYR A 537 18.83 -6.37 11.52
CA TYR A 537 18.04 -7.60 11.59
C TYR A 537 18.23 -8.31 12.93
N ILE A 538 17.13 -8.80 13.50
CA ILE A 538 17.11 -9.52 14.77
C ILE A 538 16.91 -11.00 14.47
N ILE A 539 17.89 -11.82 14.87
CA ILE A 539 17.89 -13.26 14.64
C ILE A 539 17.09 -13.94 15.76
N MET A 540 16.27 -14.90 15.38
CA MET A 540 15.38 -15.66 16.26
C MET A 540 15.54 -17.16 16.01
N GLU A 541 15.94 -17.89 17.05
CA GLU A 541 16.05 -19.35 17.07
C GLU A 541 15.20 -19.95 18.23
N GLN A 542 15.03 -21.26 18.33
CA GLN A 542 14.09 -21.86 19.30
C GLN A 542 14.47 -21.64 20.77
N GLY A 543 15.76 -21.57 21.08
CA GLY A 543 16.25 -21.41 22.44
C GLY A 543 16.70 -19.99 22.80
N GLU A 544 16.96 -19.14 21.81
CA GLU A 544 17.62 -17.85 22.05
C GLU A 544 17.40 -16.84 20.92
N TYR A 545 17.90 -15.63 21.14
CA TYR A 545 18.12 -14.62 20.11
C TYR A 545 19.62 -14.52 19.87
N PRO A 546 20.16 -15.19 18.84
CA PRO A 546 21.58 -15.17 18.57
C PRO A 546 22.09 -13.76 18.28
N PRO A 547 23.26 -13.35 18.81
CA PRO A 547 23.84 -12.08 18.45
C PRO A 547 24.30 -12.01 16.98
N MET A 548 24.66 -13.15 16.40
CA MET A 548 25.08 -13.26 15.00
C MET A 548 24.84 -14.68 14.49
N SER A 549 24.45 -14.82 13.23
CA SER A 549 24.21 -16.13 12.61
C SER A 549 24.49 -16.06 11.11
N GLY A 550 25.42 -16.90 10.64
CA GLY A 550 25.94 -16.81 9.27
C GLY A 550 24.92 -17.15 8.18
N HIS A 551 24.16 -18.25 8.33
CA HIS A 551 23.17 -18.65 7.32
C HIS A 551 21.99 -17.67 7.28
N ASN A 552 21.50 -17.23 8.45
CA ASN A 552 20.46 -16.21 8.56
C ASN A 552 20.89 -14.91 7.87
N THR A 553 22.13 -14.46 8.09
CA THR A 553 22.69 -13.30 7.39
C THR A 553 22.70 -13.48 5.86
N ILE A 554 23.12 -14.64 5.37
CA ILE A 554 23.13 -14.95 3.93
C ILE A 554 21.70 -14.95 3.36
N CYS A 555 20.75 -15.56 4.07
CA CYS A 555 19.32 -15.55 3.70
C CYS A 555 18.75 -14.12 3.70
N THR A 556 18.97 -13.35 4.76
CA THR A 556 18.54 -11.96 4.88
C THR A 556 19.09 -11.10 3.74
N ALA A 557 20.40 -11.16 3.49
CA ALA A 557 21.03 -10.42 2.39
C ALA A 557 20.46 -10.81 1.02
N THR A 558 20.26 -12.11 0.78
CA THR A 558 19.65 -12.63 -0.45
C THR A 558 18.23 -12.12 -0.63
N VAL A 559 17.39 -12.19 0.41
CA VAL A 559 16.01 -11.69 0.38
C VAL A 559 15.97 -10.19 0.13
N LEU A 560 16.78 -9.40 0.83
CA LEU A 560 16.80 -7.95 0.67
C LEU A 560 17.18 -7.53 -0.77
N LEU A 561 18.14 -8.23 -1.39
CA LEU A 561 18.54 -8.00 -2.78
C LEU A 561 17.47 -8.46 -3.78
N GLU A 562 17.01 -9.71 -3.68
CA GLU A 562 16.11 -10.31 -4.69
C GLU A 562 14.68 -9.76 -4.62
N THR A 563 14.26 -9.20 -3.48
CA THR A 563 12.98 -8.47 -3.33
C THR A 563 13.08 -6.99 -3.70
N GLY A 564 14.29 -6.47 -3.93
CA GLY A 564 14.52 -5.07 -4.30
C GLY A 564 14.48 -4.08 -3.12
N LEU A 565 14.54 -4.55 -1.88
CA LEU A 565 14.67 -3.70 -0.70
C LEU A 565 16.06 -3.05 -0.59
N VAL A 566 17.09 -3.75 -1.08
CA VAL A 566 18.41 -3.18 -1.38
C VAL A 566 18.57 -3.15 -2.91
N PRO A 567 18.89 -1.99 -3.52
CA PRO A 567 19.18 -1.94 -4.95
C PRO A 567 20.33 -2.87 -5.34
N MET A 568 20.10 -3.73 -6.33
CA MET A 568 21.11 -4.66 -6.83
C MET A 568 21.97 -4.01 -7.92
N GLU A 569 23.28 -4.06 -7.74
CA GLU A 569 24.31 -3.65 -8.71
C GLU A 569 25.04 -4.88 -9.27
N VAL A 570 25.18 -4.95 -10.60
CA VAL A 570 25.81 -6.07 -11.32
C VAL A 570 27.20 -5.63 -11.82
N PRO A 571 28.26 -6.44 -11.68
CA PRO A 571 28.27 -7.86 -11.24
C PRO A 571 28.37 -8.07 -9.73
N THR A 572 28.59 -7.01 -8.95
CA THR A 572 28.82 -7.11 -7.51
C THR A 572 28.08 -6.00 -6.79
N THR A 573 27.26 -6.36 -5.81
CA THR A 573 26.62 -5.42 -4.88
C THR A 573 27.34 -5.45 -3.55
N LYS A 574 27.65 -4.29 -2.98
CA LYS A 574 28.22 -4.16 -1.63
C LYS A 574 27.31 -3.32 -0.75
N PHE A 575 27.03 -3.80 0.45
CA PHE A 575 26.26 -3.08 1.45
C PHE A 575 26.57 -3.63 2.84
N THR A 576 26.06 -2.97 3.88
CA THR A 576 26.30 -3.38 5.27
C THR A 576 24.97 -3.64 5.96
N LEU A 577 24.92 -4.70 6.75
CA LEU A 577 23.82 -5.02 7.65
C LEU A 577 24.27 -4.81 9.10
N GLU A 578 23.33 -4.57 10.00
CA GLU A 578 23.60 -4.53 11.44
C GLU A 578 22.92 -5.72 12.13
N ALA A 579 23.72 -6.63 12.68
CA ALA A 579 23.30 -7.70 13.58
C ALA A 579 23.41 -7.21 15.04
N PRO A 580 22.82 -7.92 16.02
CA PRO A 580 23.05 -7.59 17.43
C PRO A 580 24.54 -7.62 17.84
N ALA A 581 25.37 -8.43 17.18
CA ALA A 581 26.82 -8.47 17.42
C ALA A 581 27.59 -7.30 16.77
N GLY A 582 26.97 -6.54 15.87
CA GLY A 582 27.59 -5.39 15.21
C GLY A 582 27.37 -5.34 13.70
N LEU A 583 28.18 -4.53 13.03
CA LEU A 583 28.12 -4.31 11.58
C LEU A 583 28.73 -5.48 10.82
N ILE A 584 28.01 -5.96 9.81
CA ILE A 584 28.37 -7.07 8.95
C ILE A 584 28.44 -6.55 7.51
N GLU A 585 29.64 -6.55 6.94
CA GLU A 585 29.83 -6.17 5.54
C GLU A 585 29.41 -7.32 4.63
N ILE A 586 28.64 -6.99 3.59
CA ILE A 586 28.12 -7.92 2.59
C ILE A 586 28.70 -7.58 1.23
N GLU A 587 29.28 -8.60 0.58
CA GLU A 587 29.64 -8.57 -0.83
C GLU A 587 28.89 -9.69 -1.57
N ALA A 588 27.95 -9.30 -2.42
CA ALA A 588 27.13 -10.23 -3.19
C ALA A 588 27.57 -10.25 -4.66
N ARG A 589 27.78 -11.44 -5.22
CA ARG A 589 27.90 -11.63 -6.67
C ARG A 589 26.50 -11.75 -7.25
N CYS A 590 26.19 -10.90 -8.22
CA CYS A 590 24.85 -10.73 -8.75
C CYS A 590 24.83 -10.88 -10.27
N SER A 591 23.82 -11.55 -10.78
CA SER A 591 23.52 -11.61 -12.21
C SER A 591 22.01 -11.45 -12.42
N GLU A 592 21.63 -10.61 -13.39
CA GLU A 592 20.23 -10.25 -13.69
C GLU A 592 19.42 -9.74 -12.48
N ARG A 593 18.79 -10.65 -11.73
CA ARG A 593 18.00 -10.41 -10.52
C ARG A 593 18.27 -11.45 -9.42
N LYS A 594 19.38 -12.18 -9.51
CA LYS A 594 19.74 -13.27 -8.59
C LYS A 594 21.01 -12.90 -7.82
N ALA A 595 21.00 -13.12 -6.51
CA ALA A 595 22.23 -13.19 -5.73
C ALA A 595 22.81 -14.61 -5.88
N GLU A 596 23.87 -14.73 -6.68
CA GLU A 596 24.51 -16.03 -6.96
C GLU A 596 25.33 -16.52 -5.77
N SER A 597 25.91 -15.60 -5.01
CA SER A 597 26.57 -15.91 -3.74
C SER A 597 26.65 -14.66 -2.87
N ILE A 598 26.53 -14.85 -1.56
CA ILE A 598 26.72 -13.82 -0.55
C ILE A 598 28.01 -14.12 0.21
N THR A 599 28.89 -13.14 0.29
CA THR A 599 30.06 -13.15 1.17
C THR A 599 29.80 -12.18 2.31
N LEU A 600 29.88 -12.66 3.55
CA LEU A 600 29.79 -11.82 4.75
C LEU A 600 31.15 -11.73 5.43
N THR A 601 31.54 -10.54 5.89
CA THR A 601 32.66 -10.35 6.82
C THR A 601 32.14 -10.51 8.24
N ASN A 602 32.55 -11.57 8.93
CA ASN A 602 32.04 -11.88 10.26
C ASN A 602 32.73 -11.02 11.33
N VAL A 603 32.11 -10.95 12.52
CA VAL A 603 32.76 -10.37 13.69
C VAL A 603 34.02 -11.16 14.08
N PRO A 604 35.00 -10.53 14.78
CA PRO A 604 36.25 -11.21 15.11
C PRO A 604 36.04 -12.51 15.90
N ALA A 605 36.73 -13.57 15.49
CA ALA A 605 36.66 -14.89 16.10
C ALA A 605 37.94 -15.21 16.91
N PHE A 606 37.79 -15.75 18.12
CA PHE A 606 38.93 -16.03 19.02
C PHE A 606 38.69 -17.25 19.91
N VAL A 607 39.78 -17.94 20.25
CA VAL A 607 39.78 -19.15 21.09
C VAL A 607 40.01 -18.76 22.55
N VAL A 608 39.22 -19.32 23.48
CA VAL A 608 39.37 -19.11 24.93
C VAL A 608 39.87 -20.35 25.63
N TYR A 609 39.38 -21.52 25.21
CA TYR A 609 39.80 -22.83 25.73
C TYR A 609 40.14 -23.74 24.55
N ASP A 610 41.23 -24.50 24.62
CA ASP A 610 41.63 -25.45 23.58
C ASP A 610 41.94 -26.82 24.19
N ASN A 611 41.18 -27.84 23.77
CA ASN A 611 41.27 -29.22 24.26
C ASN A 611 41.17 -29.38 25.78
N GLU A 612 40.25 -28.65 26.42
CA GLU A 612 39.93 -28.87 27.83
C GLU A 612 39.11 -30.14 27.98
N GLU A 613 39.54 -31.05 28.87
CA GLU A 613 38.78 -32.27 29.16
C GLU A 613 37.54 -31.92 29.97
N VAL A 614 36.36 -32.37 29.56
CA VAL A 614 35.08 -32.18 30.26
C VAL A 614 34.50 -33.55 30.57
N GLU A 615 34.13 -33.78 31.84
CA GLU A 615 33.46 -35.01 32.25
C GLU A 615 31.98 -34.91 31.94
N VAL A 616 31.47 -35.77 31.05
CA VAL A 616 30.08 -35.72 30.57
C VAL A 616 29.30 -36.91 31.15
N PRO A 617 28.26 -36.67 31.97
CA PRO A 617 27.43 -37.75 32.51
C PRO A 617 26.95 -38.71 31.43
N SER A 618 27.13 -40.03 31.66
CA SER A 618 26.78 -41.13 30.75
C SER A 618 27.61 -41.25 29.46
N ILE A 619 28.57 -40.36 29.20
CA ILE A 619 29.46 -40.40 28.02
C ILE A 619 30.93 -40.58 28.44
N GLY A 620 31.35 -39.93 29.53
CA GLY A 620 32.73 -39.92 30.03
C GLY A 620 33.51 -38.66 29.62
N PRO A 621 34.85 -38.71 29.64
CA PRO A 621 35.69 -37.55 29.33
C PRO A 621 35.66 -37.21 27.83
N VAL A 622 35.44 -35.93 27.51
CA VAL A 622 35.43 -35.39 26.14
C VAL A 622 36.32 -34.15 26.08
N LEU A 623 37.22 -34.08 25.09
CA LEU A 623 38.02 -32.87 24.86
C LEU A 623 37.21 -31.82 24.12
N VAL A 624 37.07 -30.65 24.72
CA VAL A 624 36.26 -29.54 24.21
C VAL A 624 37.14 -28.30 24.07
N SER A 625 37.05 -27.66 22.91
CA SER A 625 37.56 -26.30 22.72
C SER A 625 36.40 -25.31 22.75
N VAL A 626 36.64 -24.07 23.17
CA VAL A 626 35.59 -23.04 23.22
C VAL A 626 36.07 -21.80 22.47
N VAL A 627 35.24 -21.37 21.52
CA VAL A 627 35.59 -20.32 20.55
C VAL A 627 34.42 -19.35 20.43
N TYR A 628 34.73 -18.05 20.43
CA TYR A 628 33.78 -17.01 20.05
C TYR A 628 33.90 -16.71 18.55
N SER A 629 32.77 -16.53 17.87
CA SER A 629 32.74 -16.10 16.45
C SER A 629 31.42 -15.41 16.08
N GLY A 630 30.89 -14.61 17.01
CA GLY A 630 29.54 -14.05 17.00
C GLY A 630 28.61 -14.74 18.01
N MET A 631 28.87 -16.01 18.27
CA MET A 631 28.32 -16.81 19.37
C MET A 631 29.42 -17.63 20.02
N TRP A 632 29.16 -18.16 21.22
CA TRP A 632 30.06 -19.09 21.90
C TRP A 632 29.80 -20.53 21.44
N TYR A 633 30.83 -21.13 20.83
CA TYR A 633 30.83 -22.51 20.37
C TYR A 633 31.68 -23.38 21.27
N ALA A 634 31.13 -24.52 21.69
CA ALA A 634 31.95 -25.69 21.98
C ALA A 634 32.37 -26.34 20.65
N VAL A 635 33.58 -26.88 20.56
CA VAL A 635 34.08 -27.61 19.39
C VAL A 635 34.65 -28.93 19.85
N VAL A 636 34.14 -30.02 19.28
CA VAL A 636 34.59 -31.39 19.54
C VAL A 636 35.11 -31.99 18.25
N ASP A 637 36.32 -32.51 18.34
CA ASP A 637 37.10 -33.06 17.25
C ASP A 637 37.09 -34.59 17.30
N ASP A 638 37.20 -35.24 16.14
CA ASP A 638 37.33 -36.69 15.98
C ASP A 638 36.14 -37.49 16.56
N VAL A 639 34.91 -36.96 16.42
CA VAL A 639 33.70 -37.52 17.05
C VAL A 639 33.41 -38.95 16.59
N ASP A 640 33.54 -39.21 15.30
CA ASP A 640 33.43 -40.52 14.68
C ASP A 640 34.49 -41.51 15.19
N ALA A 641 35.75 -41.08 15.32
CA ALA A 641 36.85 -41.96 15.73
C ALA A 641 36.90 -42.22 17.25
N LYS A 642 36.52 -41.24 18.09
CA LYS A 642 36.61 -41.33 19.56
C LYS A 642 35.30 -41.76 20.22
N HIS A 643 34.15 -41.53 19.59
CA HIS A 643 32.84 -41.79 20.18
C HIS A 643 31.93 -42.68 19.32
N ASP A 644 32.42 -43.19 18.18
CA ASP A 644 31.68 -44.10 17.28
C ASP A 644 30.34 -43.52 16.77
N ILE A 645 30.35 -42.21 16.47
CA ILE A 645 29.20 -41.49 15.91
C ILE A 645 29.62 -40.81 14.59
N PRO A 646 29.48 -41.49 13.43
CA PRO A 646 29.75 -40.88 12.13
C PRO A 646 28.88 -39.64 11.87
N ILE A 647 29.45 -38.59 11.29
CA ILE A 647 28.74 -37.35 10.94
C ILE A 647 27.96 -37.55 9.64
N GLU A 648 26.86 -38.28 9.74
CA GLU A 648 25.96 -38.61 8.64
C GLU A 648 24.49 -38.34 9.04
N PRO A 649 23.60 -37.98 8.09
CA PRO A 649 22.21 -37.63 8.38
C PRO A 649 21.45 -38.68 9.20
N GLU A 650 21.73 -39.97 8.97
CA GLU A 650 21.08 -41.10 9.66
C GLU A 650 21.42 -41.13 11.16
N ASN A 651 22.53 -40.52 11.57
CA ASN A 651 22.96 -40.43 12.96
C ASN A 651 22.42 -39.19 13.68
N GLY A 652 21.55 -38.39 13.05
CA GLY A 652 21.14 -37.09 13.57
C GLY A 652 20.68 -37.10 15.03
N LYS A 653 19.88 -38.09 15.44
CA LYS A 653 19.43 -38.23 16.84
C LYS A 653 20.61 -38.43 17.82
N LYS A 654 21.57 -39.30 17.45
CA LYS A 654 22.76 -39.57 18.29
C LYS A 654 23.64 -38.34 18.39
N LEU A 655 23.84 -37.64 17.27
CA LEU A 655 24.63 -36.40 17.20
C LEU A 655 24.00 -35.31 18.07
N CYS A 656 22.68 -35.12 18.01
CA CYS A 656 21.98 -34.17 18.87
C CYS A 656 22.14 -34.50 20.36
N THR A 657 21.90 -35.75 20.76
CA THR A 657 22.04 -36.18 22.16
C THR A 657 23.48 -36.02 22.65
N PHE A 658 24.46 -36.47 21.86
CA PHE A 658 25.87 -36.31 22.19
C PHE A 658 26.25 -34.83 22.33
N GLY A 659 25.92 -34.02 21.32
CA GLY A 659 26.23 -32.60 21.30
C GLY A 659 25.62 -31.85 22.47
N GLU A 660 24.34 -32.07 22.77
CA GLU A 660 23.67 -31.33 23.84
C GLU A 660 24.23 -31.68 25.23
N CYS A 661 24.50 -32.97 25.49
CA CYS A 661 25.15 -33.39 26.73
C CYS A 661 26.55 -32.78 26.89
N VAL A 662 27.37 -32.83 25.84
CA VAL A 662 28.73 -32.26 25.88
C VAL A 662 28.68 -30.74 26.05
N LYS A 663 27.79 -30.06 25.32
CA LYS A 663 27.60 -28.61 25.42
C LYS A 663 27.22 -28.19 26.83
N GLN A 664 26.27 -28.90 27.46
CA GLN A 664 25.84 -28.57 28.83
C GLN A 664 26.97 -28.80 29.83
N ALA A 665 27.72 -29.90 29.71
CA ALA A 665 28.87 -30.16 30.58
C ALA A 665 29.97 -29.10 30.39
N ALA A 666 30.24 -28.70 29.14
CA ALA A 666 31.18 -27.63 28.82
C ALA A 666 30.73 -26.29 29.42
N ARG A 667 29.43 -25.94 29.29
CA ARG A 667 28.85 -24.72 29.89
C ARG A 667 29.03 -24.67 31.41
N GLN A 668 28.95 -25.82 32.09
CA GLN A 668 29.15 -25.91 33.54
C GLN A 668 30.61 -25.79 33.97
N LYS A 669 31.55 -26.32 33.17
CA LYS A 669 32.99 -26.38 33.50
C LYS A 669 33.80 -25.17 33.00
N LEU A 670 33.42 -24.61 31.85
CA LEU A 670 34.19 -23.63 31.09
C LEU A 670 33.41 -22.31 30.98
N PRO A 671 33.42 -21.46 32.02
CA PRO A 671 32.72 -20.18 31.98
C PRO A 671 33.33 -19.27 30.93
N VAL A 672 32.46 -18.56 30.20
CA VAL A 672 32.83 -17.62 29.12
C VAL A 672 32.12 -16.30 29.31
N VAL A 673 32.79 -15.19 28.97
CA VAL A 673 32.21 -13.83 28.96
C VAL A 673 32.87 -13.06 27.83
N HIS A 674 32.08 -12.43 26.95
CA HIS A 674 32.65 -11.63 25.86
C HIS A 674 33.30 -10.36 26.41
N PRO A 675 34.58 -10.05 26.08
CA PRO A 675 35.32 -8.94 26.69
C PRO A 675 34.67 -7.56 26.52
N GLU A 676 33.94 -7.36 25.42
CA GLU A 676 33.33 -6.08 25.06
C GLU A 676 31.82 -6.03 25.31
N ASN A 677 31.19 -7.20 25.58
CA ASN A 677 29.76 -7.29 25.86
C ASN A 677 29.49 -8.39 26.92
N PRO A 678 29.51 -8.04 28.22
CA PRO A 678 29.38 -9.02 29.31
C PRO A 678 28.09 -9.83 29.33
N GLU A 679 27.05 -9.39 28.61
CA GLU A 679 25.78 -10.12 28.48
C GLU A 679 25.90 -11.35 27.57
N ILE A 680 26.94 -11.43 26.72
CA ILE A 680 27.23 -12.60 25.90
C ILE A 680 28.17 -13.54 26.68
N ASN A 681 27.59 -14.37 27.54
CA ASN A 681 28.31 -15.08 28.62
C ASN A 681 28.00 -16.57 28.79
N SER A 682 27.49 -17.23 27.74
CA SER A 682 27.15 -18.65 27.81
C SER A 682 27.46 -19.35 26.50
N ILE A 683 27.93 -20.61 26.58
CA ILE A 683 28.12 -21.50 25.43
C ILE A 683 26.76 -21.87 24.87
N SER A 684 26.43 -21.42 23.67
CA SER A 684 25.09 -21.55 23.08
C SER A 684 24.92 -22.81 22.23
N ILE A 685 25.97 -23.16 21.48
CA ILE A 685 25.93 -24.19 20.42
C ILE A 685 27.26 -24.97 20.35
N ILE A 686 27.25 -26.12 19.66
CA ILE A 686 28.41 -27.01 19.57
C ILE A 686 28.67 -27.47 18.13
N VAL A 687 29.94 -27.40 17.70
CA VAL A 687 30.41 -27.97 16.44
C VAL A 687 30.99 -29.36 16.72
N LEU A 688 30.51 -30.35 15.98
CA LEU A 688 31.02 -31.72 15.97
C LEU A 688 31.75 -31.95 14.65
N ARG A 689 33.01 -32.42 14.70
CA ARG A 689 33.86 -32.60 13.51
C ARG A 689 34.33 -34.03 13.35
N SER A 690 34.35 -34.51 12.11
CA SER A 690 34.89 -35.83 11.76
C SER A 690 36.40 -35.85 11.94
N SER A 691 36.95 -37.04 12.15
CA SER A 691 38.39 -37.30 12.25
C SER A 691 39.15 -36.97 10.97
N THR A 692 38.49 -37.19 9.82
CA THR A 692 38.95 -36.83 8.47
C THR A 692 38.85 -35.34 8.16
N ARG A 693 38.14 -34.56 8.99
CA ARG A 693 37.94 -33.10 8.84
C ARG A 693 37.20 -32.65 7.60
N ASP A 694 36.62 -33.59 6.86
CA ASP A 694 35.86 -33.37 5.64
C ASP A 694 34.39 -33.00 5.92
N LYS A 695 33.87 -33.35 7.10
CA LYS A 695 32.48 -33.08 7.52
C LYS A 695 32.42 -32.52 8.93
N ALA A 696 31.45 -31.63 9.14
CA ALA A 696 31.04 -31.16 10.44
C ALA A 696 29.52 -31.01 10.52
N THR A 697 29.02 -30.92 11.74
CA THR A 697 27.63 -30.54 12.01
C THR A 697 27.57 -29.67 13.25
N VAL A 698 26.57 -28.79 13.32
CA VAL A 698 26.32 -27.96 14.49
C VAL A 698 25.04 -28.43 15.16
N VAL A 699 25.10 -28.61 16.48
CA VAL A 699 23.92 -28.93 17.30
C VAL A 699 23.44 -27.65 18.00
N MET A 700 22.19 -27.33 17.75
CA MET A 700 21.45 -26.19 18.30
C MET A 700 20.43 -26.65 19.35
N PRO A 701 20.17 -25.85 20.40
CA PRO A 701 19.18 -26.18 21.42
C PRO A 701 17.75 -26.11 20.86
N ASN A 702 16.91 -27.06 21.22
CA ASN A 702 15.48 -27.09 20.87
C ASN A 702 14.54 -27.02 22.09
N GLY A 703 15.08 -26.76 23.28
CA GLY A 703 14.36 -26.69 24.54
C GLY A 703 15.31 -26.62 25.75
N ASP A 704 14.74 -26.75 26.94
CA ASP A 704 15.49 -26.79 28.19
C ASP A 704 16.16 -28.15 28.41
N PHE A 705 17.35 -28.14 29.02
CA PHE A 705 18.12 -29.34 29.31
C PHE A 705 18.10 -29.69 30.81
N SER A 706 17.88 -30.96 31.13
CA SER A 706 18.01 -31.49 32.49
C SER A 706 18.75 -32.83 32.52
N TRP A 707 19.79 -32.92 33.36
CA TRP A 707 20.47 -34.18 33.63
C TRP A 707 19.56 -35.24 34.26
N ASP A 708 18.48 -34.83 34.95
CA ASP A 708 17.53 -35.74 35.61
C ASP A 708 16.46 -36.28 34.65
N ASN A 709 16.35 -35.72 33.43
CA ASN A 709 15.37 -36.14 32.43
C ASN A 709 16.04 -36.42 31.07
N PRO A 710 16.38 -37.68 30.75
CA PRO A 710 16.98 -38.04 29.47
C PRO A 710 16.15 -37.67 28.24
N GLY A 711 14.84 -37.47 28.39
CA GLY A 711 13.97 -36.97 27.33
C GLY A 711 14.35 -35.57 26.85
N THR A 712 15.04 -34.78 27.68
CA THR A 712 15.52 -33.42 27.34
C THR A 712 16.88 -33.40 26.64
N TRP A 713 17.55 -34.55 26.51
CA TRP A 713 18.86 -34.65 25.84
C TRP A 713 18.69 -34.69 24.32
N THR A 714 17.99 -33.68 23.81
CA THR A 714 17.63 -33.52 22.41
C THR A 714 18.14 -32.16 21.91
N GLY A 715 18.13 -32.01 20.59
CA GLY A 715 18.60 -30.81 19.92
C GLY A 715 18.25 -30.88 18.46
N MET A 716 18.69 -29.88 17.70
CA MET A 716 18.50 -29.78 16.26
C MET A 716 19.85 -29.69 15.59
N LEU A 717 19.95 -30.27 14.40
CA LEU A 717 21.14 -30.06 13.58
C LEU A 717 20.91 -28.86 12.67
N ASP A 718 21.90 -27.97 12.62
CA ASP A 718 22.03 -27.01 11.53
C ASP A 718 22.16 -27.79 10.22
N ARG A 719 21.28 -27.52 9.27
CA ARG A 719 21.26 -28.16 7.96
C ARG A 719 22.27 -27.53 7.00
N SER A 720 22.83 -26.38 7.34
CA SER A 720 23.93 -25.73 6.63
C SER A 720 25.29 -26.14 7.21
N PRO A 721 26.40 -25.77 6.56
CA PRO A 721 27.75 -25.89 7.13
C PRO A 721 28.01 -24.98 8.35
N CYS A 722 27.05 -24.13 8.71
CA CYS A 722 27.10 -23.09 9.75
C CYS A 722 28.16 -22.00 9.49
N GLY A 723 27.74 -20.77 9.18
CA GLY A 723 28.69 -19.70 8.81
C GLY A 723 29.56 -19.24 9.98
N THR A 724 28.95 -18.87 11.10
CA THR A 724 29.67 -18.51 12.33
C THR A 724 30.44 -19.71 12.88
N GLY A 725 29.89 -20.93 12.82
CA GLY A 725 30.61 -22.17 13.18
C GLY A 725 31.85 -22.42 12.30
N THR A 726 31.79 -22.10 11.01
CA THR A 726 32.96 -22.12 10.12
C THR A 726 34.04 -21.16 10.60
N SER A 727 33.65 -19.95 11.01
CA SER A 727 34.59 -18.97 11.57
C SER A 727 35.22 -19.44 12.89
N ALA A 728 34.45 -20.10 13.77
CA ALA A 728 34.98 -20.72 14.99
C ALA A 728 36.03 -21.80 14.68
N VAL A 729 35.74 -22.68 13.72
CA VAL A 729 36.69 -23.73 13.31
C VAL A 729 37.96 -23.10 12.72
N MET A 730 37.84 -22.10 11.87
CA MET A 730 39.00 -21.40 11.30
C MET A 730 39.86 -20.73 12.36
N ALA A 731 39.25 -20.11 13.39
CA ALA A 731 39.99 -19.53 14.52
C ALA A 731 40.76 -20.60 15.30
N LEU A 732 40.15 -21.77 15.52
CA LEU A 732 40.81 -22.90 16.18
C LEU A 732 41.94 -23.49 15.34
N GLU A 733 41.73 -23.66 14.04
CA GLU A 733 42.77 -24.15 13.12
C GLU A 733 43.93 -23.17 13.00
N GLN A 734 43.66 -21.85 12.99
CA GLN A 734 44.69 -20.83 13.01
C GLN A 734 45.47 -20.82 14.32
N ALA A 735 44.79 -20.90 15.48
CA ALA A 735 45.44 -20.93 16.79
C ALA A 735 46.36 -22.16 16.95
N ARG A 736 46.00 -23.27 16.29
CA ARG A 736 46.79 -24.50 16.23
C ARG A 736 47.83 -24.53 15.10
N GLY A 737 47.96 -23.44 14.33
CA GLY A 737 48.94 -23.29 13.26
C GLY A 737 48.67 -24.11 12.00
N ARG A 738 47.42 -24.52 11.76
CA ARG A 738 47.00 -25.37 10.63
C ARG A 738 46.26 -24.63 9.52
N LEU A 739 45.92 -23.36 9.71
CA LEU A 739 45.30 -22.49 8.71
C LEU A 739 45.92 -21.09 8.79
N HIS A 740 46.23 -20.48 7.64
CA HIS A 740 46.91 -19.19 7.57
C HIS A 740 46.06 -18.06 6.95
N ILE A 741 46.46 -16.81 7.18
CA ILE A 741 45.83 -15.64 6.56
C ILE A 741 45.90 -15.75 5.03
N GLY A 742 44.79 -15.50 4.35
CA GLY A 742 44.67 -15.63 2.89
C GLY A 742 44.46 -17.07 2.39
N GLU A 743 44.48 -18.07 3.27
CA GLU A 743 44.20 -19.46 2.92
C GLU A 743 42.69 -19.73 2.93
N LYS A 744 42.20 -20.35 1.84
CA LYS A 744 40.80 -20.75 1.72
C LYS A 744 40.52 -21.99 2.55
N TYR A 745 39.41 -21.98 3.27
CA TYR A 745 38.91 -23.11 4.03
C TYR A 745 37.53 -23.52 3.49
N VAL A 746 37.37 -24.77 3.06
CA VAL A 746 36.05 -25.28 2.64
C VAL A 746 35.46 -26.08 3.77
N HIS A 747 34.30 -25.66 4.26
CA HIS A 747 33.60 -26.33 5.33
C HIS A 747 32.37 -27.06 4.78
N SER A 748 32.35 -28.39 4.90
CA SER A 748 31.21 -29.20 4.46
C SER A 748 30.30 -29.55 5.64
N GLY A 749 29.01 -29.27 5.49
CA GLY A 749 27.99 -29.66 6.45
C GLY A 749 27.59 -31.12 6.30
N ILE A 750 26.74 -31.60 7.20
CA ILE A 750 26.25 -32.99 7.24
C ILE A 750 25.46 -33.42 5.98
N LEU A 751 24.90 -32.45 5.24
CA LEU A 751 24.19 -32.70 3.97
C LEU A 751 25.10 -32.66 2.73
N GLY A 752 26.41 -32.41 2.90
CA GLY A 752 27.36 -32.27 1.80
C GLY A 752 27.34 -30.90 1.11
N THR A 753 26.51 -29.96 1.56
CA THR A 753 26.61 -28.54 1.18
C THR A 753 27.87 -27.93 1.77
N THR A 754 28.39 -26.86 1.16
CA THR A 754 29.67 -26.25 1.55
C THR A 754 29.59 -24.74 1.68
N PHE A 755 30.36 -24.19 2.62
CA PHE A 755 30.71 -22.77 2.68
C PHE A 755 32.21 -22.60 2.43
N GLU A 756 32.58 -21.51 1.78
CA GLU A 756 33.98 -21.12 1.61
C GLU A 756 34.32 -20.03 2.63
N GLY A 757 35.27 -20.31 3.51
CA GLY A 757 35.82 -19.39 4.48
C GLY A 757 37.18 -18.86 4.04
N LEU A 758 37.51 -17.62 4.42
CA LEU A 758 38.83 -17.02 4.24
C LEU A 758 39.21 -16.22 5.48
N ILE A 759 40.43 -16.39 5.99
CA ILE A 759 40.96 -15.51 7.03
C ILE A 759 41.49 -14.26 6.33
N LEU A 760 40.83 -13.11 6.55
CA LEU A 760 41.23 -11.83 5.96
C LEU A 760 42.41 -11.21 6.70
N ASP A 761 42.32 -11.17 8.04
CA ASP A 761 43.28 -10.47 8.87
C ASP A 761 43.27 -11.02 10.31
N SER A 762 44.22 -10.56 11.11
CA SER A 762 44.31 -10.79 12.55
C SER A 762 44.02 -9.51 13.33
N THR A 763 43.44 -9.66 14.52
CA THR A 763 43.13 -8.56 15.44
C THR A 763 43.18 -9.04 16.89
N THR A 764 42.68 -8.25 17.83
CA THR A 764 42.54 -8.61 19.25
C THR A 764 41.17 -8.22 19.76
N VAL A 765 40.54 -9.08 20.56
CA VAL A 765 39.31 -8.76 21.32
C VAL A 765 39.60 -8.91 22.80
N GLY A 766 39.66 -7.79 23.52
CA GLY A 766 40.15 -7.77 24.89
C GLY A 766 41.54 -8.41 25.00
N PRO A 767 41.73 -9.47 25.83
CA PRO A 767 43.02 -10.14 25.98
C PRO A 767 43.30 -11.23 24.93
N PHE A 768 42.34 -11.53 24.04
CA PHE A 768 42.44 -12.70 23.15
C PHE A 768 42.92 -12.30 21.74
N PRO A 769 43.91 -13.01 21.17
CA PRO A 769 44.19 -12.96 19.74
C PRO A 769 42.97 -13.43 18.94
N ALA A 770 42.58 -12.66 17.93
CA ALA A 770 41.40 -12.91 17.13
C ALA A 770 41.71 -12.86 15.63
N ILE A 771 40.83 -13.45 14.82
CA ILE A 771 40.90 -13.39 13.37
C ILE A 771 39.62 -12.75 12.80
N ILE A 772 39.75 -12.08 11.66
CA ILE A 772 38.62 -11.59 10.87
C ILE A 772 38.42 -12.56 9.71
N THR A 773 37.22 -13.12 9.58
CA THR A 773 36.90 -14.12 8.56
C THR A 773 35.83 -13.61 7.60
N THR A 774 35.87 -14.07 6.36
CA THR A 774 34.70 -14.01 5.46
C THR A 774 34.13 -15.40 5.25
N ILE A 775 32.81 -15.48 5.16
CA ILE A 775 32.09 -16.71 4.81
C ILE A 775 31.28 -16.44 3.54
N THR A 776 31.49 -17.26 2.53
CA THR A 776 30.75 -17.25 1.27
C THR A 776 29.81 -18.44 1.21
N GLY A 777 28.53 -18.15 0.98
CA GLY A 777 27.50 -19.15 0.74
C GLY A 777 26.46 -18.68 -0.27
N GLN A 778 25.42 -19.50 -0.46
CA GLN A 778 24.33 -19.21 -1.37
C GLN A 778 22.99 -19.52 -0.69
N ALA A 779 21.99 -18.68 -0.92
CA ALA A 779 20.63 -18.91 -0.47
C ALA A 779 19.62 -18.85 -1.62
N TRP A 780 18.48 -19.49 -1.39
CA TRP A 780 17.36 -19.53 -2.32
C TRP A 780 16.08 -19.18 -1.60
N ILE A 781 15.32 -18.23 -2.16
CA ILE A 781 13.96 -17.95 -1.73
C ILE A 781 13.09 -19.17 -2.05
N THR A 782 12.36 -19.66 -1.06
CA THR A 782 11.48 -20.83 -1.16
C THR A 782 10.00 -20.46 -1.10
N GLY A 783 9.65 -19.27 -0.60
CA GLY A 783 8.25 -18.85 -0.55
C GLY A 783 8.05 -17.38 -0.14
N TYR A 784 6.89 -16.85 -0.54
CA TYR A 784 6.35 -15.57 -0.06
C TYR A 784 5.11 -15.88 0.75
N ASN A 785 5.10 -15.50 2.03
CA ASN A 785 4.10 -15.95 2.99
C ASN A 785 3.50 -14.78 3.75
N THR A 786 2.17 -14.77 3.87
CA THR A 786 1.46 -13.92 4.83
C THR A 786 1.01 -14.80 6.00
N LEU A 787 1.67 -14.70 7.15
CA LEU A 787 1.24 -15.40 8.35
C LEU A 787 0.04 -14.69 8.96
N VAL A 788 -0.95 -15.48 9.36
CA VAL A 788 -2.22 -14.99 9.91
C VAL A 788 -2.45 -15.58 11.30
N VAL A 789 -2.84 -14.74 12.25
CA VAL A 789 -3.34 -15.16 13.57
C VAL A 789 -4.80 -14.74 13.68
N ASP A 790 -5.69 -15.72 13.74
CA ASP A 790 -7.11 -15.51 14.03
C ASP A 790 -7.27 -15.13 15.50
N PRO A 791 -8.07 -14.09 15.85
CA PRO A 791 -8.31 -13.73 17.25
C PRO A 791 -8.93 -14.85 18.09
N SER A 792 -9.58 -15.83 17.45
CA SER A 792 -10.16 -17.02 18.08
C SER A 792 -9.21 -18.23 18.09
N ASP A 793 -8.00 -18.11 17.54
CA ASP A 793 -6.98 -19.16 17.57
C ASP A 793 -6.62 -19.47 19.04
N PRO A 794 -6.87 -20.69 19.54
CA PRO A 794 -6.52 -21.05 20.91
C PRO A 794 -5.00 -21.16 21.13
N LEU A 795 -4.20 -21.15 20.05
CA LEU A 795 -2.74 -21.32 20.06
C LEU A 795 -2.04 -20.17 19.31
N PRO A 796 -2.26 -18.91 19.71
CA PRO A 796 -1.81 -17.74 18.94
C PRO A 796 -0.28 -17.57 18.93
N ALA A 797 0.44 -18.20 19.86
CA ALA A 797 1.92 -18.23 19.90
C ALA A 797 2.50 -19.56 19.37
N GLY A 798 1.66 -20.44 18.81
CA GLY A 798 2.03 -21.78 18.38
C GLY A 798 2.10 -22.81 19.51
N LEU A 799 2.51 -24.03 19.18
CA LEU A 799 2.54 -25.20 20.06
C LEU A 799 3.83 -26.02 19.90
N THR A 800 4.12 -26.85 20.91
CA THR A 800 5.23 -27.83 20.91
C THR A 800 4.72 -29.19 21.39
N VAL A 801 5.08 -30.27 20.71
CA VAL A 801 4.73 -31.66 21.07
C VAL A 801 5.99 -32.53 21.08
N ALA A 802 6.14 -33.38 22.09
CA ALA A 802 7.39 -34.09 22.39
C ALA A 802 7.83 -35.16 21.36
N ASP A 803 7.05 -35.39 20.30
CA ASP A 803 7.43 -36.28 19.19
C ASP A 803 8.47 -35.66 18.27
N ILE A 804 8.49 -34.32 18.15
CA ILE A 804 9.53 -33.57 17.41
C ILE A 804 10.22 -32.49 18.26
N TRP A 805 9.63 -32.08 19.39
CA TRP A 805 10.17 -31.07 20.31
C TRP A 805 10.76 -31.73 21.57
N SER A 806 11.63 -31.00 22.28
CA SER A 806 12.03 -31.40 23.64
C SER A 806 10.80 -31.39 24.57
N PRO A 807 10.64 -32.40 25.44
CA PRO A 807 9.50 -32.51 26.37
C PRO A 807 9.50 -31.47 27.49
#